data_AF-A0A7S4AK27-F1
#
_entry.id   AF-A0A7S4AK27-F1
#
_cell.length_a   1.000
_cell.length_b   1.000
_cell.length_c   1.000
_cell.angle_alpha   90.00
_cell.angle_beta   90.00
_cell.angle_gamma   90.00
#
_symmetry.space_group_name_H-M   'P 1'
#
loop_
_entity.id
_entity.type
_entity.pdbx_description
1 polymer ?
#
loop_
_entity_poly.entity_id
_entity_poly.type
_entity_poly.pdbx_seq_one_letter_code
_entity_poly.pdbx_strand_id
1 'polypeptide(L)'
;MRYFSNRKKKHTQNTNISIGLTTTLQLGTPIIKQNKQTNKTQTMNTFLQVLLAATVLVSSASSSTLRGSTVRDQDESQSHYQRALRELSSFVPESEHHRHLTEETKCRLYLQVIDYPPTEEHPRGYSVDEWICFLRLDDEYNSDIDSSHPLYVDIVDPESVDGNVIVGTARSGFSTLLVSEAILDVKQPKMYIPMHAQVKVVDNDDDDDNHDDNDNDNSAYNYNNDNDSLAAGHISIGHLGTHQDINDYNSNSNNNQRRTSTTSAVTGNLKTLVVRVTAIDSEVTAKPNQLFDNIFTDDSCLATQYKACSYGKLTMQPYKGTTVDNQPINGIVDVKVGVKLAKNDDVKNLQYHAVTETYKAMGGAMPHSEIDLVLFCFPPGSGGWAAYAMVNERFSYYNNEACSSVSAQLHEVGHNLGLGHSGGGKTHYDDTTGFMGESYNEDDTHMCFNPAKNYQLGWYDDKVVDYNPLTHRDAVRTFVVNGVSDYKNSISKANIVVRLEMPDKTEDFYIGFNRKTGINRDTKGDGDRITVVRKEIGLPKEYGMSIKHAALSIGQFHVLENFNNEQNRSIRIKYDTNTNNGRDATITITDITRANEVPIPCAEYVVELKTDNFPNDNSWVIIEDGGTGQSYGANPEYNEKNKLYTTTVCLPYNKKYIFRIVDTYKDGLCCNQGEGSFRGLDQDGRQLFAGGKYNPREFHVDEFKISVGPNPEPDPEFPEVDSDDENHEGVVVCKDRKGKFDWSGNSKKRKRNCRWIAKKKKCGKTDGNGEKVWRHCPKKCGYSCSAI
;
A
#
# COMPACT_ATOMS: atom_id res chain seq x y z
N MET A 1 50.12 -7.55 -38.43
CA MET A 1 50.08 -8.14 -39.80
C MET A 1 49.00 -7.44 -40.62
N ARG A 2 49.40 -6.95 -41.81
CA ARG A 2 48.66 -6.52 -43.02
C ARG A 2 47.13 -6.31 -42.96
N TYR A 3 46.65 -5.08 -43.16
CA TYR A 3 46.31 -4.42 -44.45
C TYR A 3 45.07 -5.00 -45.14
N PHE A 4 44.03 -4.19 -45.34
CA PHE A 4 43.72 -3.61 -46.66
C PHE A 4 42.84 -2.35 -46.55
N SER A 5 43.19 -1.39 -47.42
CA SER A 5 42.67 -0.04 -47.61
C SER A 5 41.92 0.03 -48.93
N ASN A 6 40.99 1.00 -49.08
CA ASN A 6 40.75 1.89 -50.24
C ASN A 6 39.26 2.34 -50.28
N ARG A 7 38.84 3.52 -50.72
CA ARG A 7 39.48 4.73 -51.25
C ARG A 7 38.44 5.87 -51.31
N LYS A 8 38.88 7.07 -50.93
CA LYS A 8 38.55 8.45 -51.39
C LYS A 8 37.47 8.65 -52.48
N LYS A 9 36.69 9.74 -52.34
CA LYS A 9 36.75 10.92 -53.24
C LYS A 9 36.21 12.20 -52.58
N LYS A 10 36.98 13.28 -52.76
CA LYS A 10 36.70 14.70 -52.44
C LYS A 10 35.80 15.31 -53.52
N HIS A 11 35.04 16.35 -53.16
CA HIS A 11 35.03 17.61 -53.94
C HIS A 11 34.73 18.82 -53.04
N THR A 12 35.65 19.78 -53.12
CA THR A 12 35.63 21.17 -52.66
C THR A 12 34.84 22.06 -53.62
N GLN A 13 34.16 23.11 -53.13
CA GLN A 13 34.37 24.50 -53.58
C GLN A 13 33.64 25.54 -52.72
N ASN A 14 34.38 26.60 -52.38
CA ASN A 14 33.96 27.88 -51.82
C ASN A 14 33.27 28.75 -52.87
N THR A 15 32.36 29.64 -52.44
CA THR A 15 32.38 31.07 -52.82
C THR A 15 31.55 31.94 -51.86
N ASN A 16 32.19 33.03 -51.43
CA ASN A 16 31.63 34.19 -50.72
C ASN A 16 30.67 35.01 -51.62
N ILE A 17 29.80 35.83 -51.02
CA ILE A 17 29.74 37.31 -51.20
C ILE A 17 28.80 37.92 -50.15
N SER A 18 29.28 39.03 -49.60
CA SER A 18 28.69 39.90 -48.57
C SER A 18 28.13 41.18 -49.19
N ILE A 19 26.98 41.67 -48.70
CA ILE A 19 26.54 43.08 -48.64
C ILE A 19 25.60 43.14 -47.42
N GLY A 20 25.67 44.01 -46.39
CA GLY A 20 26.32 45.30 -46.22
C GLY A 20 25.26 46.37 -45.88
N LEU A 21 25.45 47.08 -44.75
CA LEU A 21 24.78 48.30 -44.22
C LEU A 21 23.59 48.13 -43.23
N THR A 22 23.75 48.40 -41.92
CA THR A 22 23.67 49.70 -41.14
C THR A 22 22.25 50.32 -41.15
N THR A 23 21.60 50.83 -40.08
CA THR A 23 22.00 51.41 -38.78
C THR A 23 20.75 51.57 -37.86
N THR A 24 20.94 51.47 -36.53
CA THR A 24 20.36 52.26 -35.38
C THR A 24 18.88 52.67 -35.20
N LEU A 25 18.41 52.48 -33.94
CA LEU A 25 17.56 53.32 -33.05
C LEU A 25 16.24 53.92 -33.63
N GLN A 26 15.08 53.91 -32.97
CA GLN A 26 14.78 54.38 -31.63
C GLN A 26 13.29 54.14 -31.31
N LEU A 27 12.97 54.19 -30.02
CA LEU A 27 11.65 54.28 -29.34
C LEU A 27 10.52 54.98 -30.13
N GLY A 28 9.30 54.44 -30.01
CA GLY A 28 8.07 55.11 -30.42
C GLY A 28 6.81 54.31 -30.04
N THR A 29 6.12 54.80 -29.02
CA THR A 29 4.74 54.44 -28.60
C THR A 29 3.72 54.36 -29.76
N PRO A 30 2.55 53.74 -29.50
CA PRO A 30 1.31 54.46 -29.79
C PRO A 30 0.36 54.53 -28.58
N ILE A 31 -0.22 55.71 -28.40
CA ILE A 31 -1.28 56.05 -27.44
C ILE A 31 -2.61 56.17 -28.23
N ILE A 32 -3.71 56.10 -27.45
CA ILE A 32 -5.07 56.67 -27.62
C ILE A 32 -6.06 55.71 -28.34
N LYS A 33 -7.24 55.29 -27.80
CA LYS A 33 -8.24 55.89 -26.88
C LYS A 33 -8.86 54.80 -26.00
N GLN A 34 -8.73 54.86 -24.67
CA GLN A 34 -9.70 55.44 -23.71
C GLN A 34 -11.19 55.20 -24.03
N ASN A 35 -11.82 54.29 -23.25
CA ASN A 35 -13.18 54.50 -22.78
C ASN A 35 -13.33 54.03 -21.32
N LYS A 36 -13.54 55.04 -20.47
CA LYS A 36 -14.03 55.12 -19.08
C LYS A 36 -14.27 53.81 -18.30
N GLN A 37 -13.37 53.57 -17.35
CA GLN A 37 -13.69 53.05 -16.02
C GLN A 37 -14.54 54.06 -15.25
N THR A 38 -15.62 53.57 -14.63
CA THR A 38 -16.22 54.17 -13.44
C THR A 38 -15.87 53.31 -12.24
N ASN A 39 -15.17 53.95 -11.30
CA ASN A 39 -14.75 53.47 -9.99
C ASN A 39 -15.94 53.06 -9.10
N LYS A 40 -15.76 52.05 -8.25
CA LYS A 40 -15.60 52.32 -6.80
C LYS A 40 -15.07 51.11 -6.02
N THR A 41 -14.22 51.50 -5.08
CA THR A 41 -13.28 50.77 -4.25
C THR A 41 -13.94 50.15 -3.01
N GLN A 42 -13.26 49.15 -2.47
CA GLN A 42 -13.35 48.55 -1.14
C GLN A 42 -13.81 49.47 0.01
N THR A 43 -14.52 48.86 0.96
CA THR A 43 -14.38 49.14 2.40
C THR A 43 -14.45 47.82 3.17
N MET A 44 -13.40 47.56 3.97
CA MET A 44 -13.31 46.51 4.98
C MET A 44 -14.01 46.89 6.30
N ASN A 45 -14.27 45.85 7.10
CA ASN A 45 -14.23 45.76 8.57
C ASN A 45 -15.29 46.45 9.43
N THR A 46 -16.00 45.64 10.21
CA THR A 46 -16.05 45.75 11.69
C THR A 46 -16.19 44.37 12.34
N PHE A 47 -15.62 44.25 13.54
CA PHE A 47 -15.15 43.06 14.24
C PHE A 47 -15.85 42.97 15.63
N LEU A 48 -15.94 41.74 16.16
CA LEU A 48 -15.79 41.33 17.58
C LEU A 48 -16.99 41.30 18.59
N GLN A 49 -17.35 40.05 18.97
CA GLN A 49 -17.70 39.42 20.29
C GLN A 49 -18.83 39.99 21.18
N VAL A 50 -19.61 39.21 21.99
CA VAL A 50 -19.30 38.14 22.99
C VAL A 50 -20.54 37.25 23.31
N LEU A 51 -20.23 36.01 23.76
CA LEU A 51 -20.92 34.86 24.40
C LEU A 51 -22.21 34.97 25.29
N LEU A 52 -22.89 33.78 25.40
CA LEU A 52 -23.56 33.11 26.58
C LEU A 52 -24.84 33.76 27.16
N ALA A 53 -25.86 33.10 27.74
CA ALA A 53 -26.17 31.72 28.15
C ALA A 53 -27.68 31.55 28.51
N ALA A 54 -28.07 30.29 28.73
CA ALA A 54 -28.93 29.78 29.81
C ALA A 54 -30.47 29.63 29.63
N THR A 55 -30.86 28.37 29.80
CA THR A 55 -32.15 27.74 30.13
C THR A 55 -32.88 28.31 31.35
N VAL A 56 -34.23 28.32 31.33
CA VAL A 56 -35.10 28.10 32.51
C VAL A 56 -36.36 27.29 32.11
N LEU A 57 -36.72 26.38 32.99
CA LEU A 57 -37.74 25.32 32.94
C LEU A 57 -39.05 25.70 33.67
N VAL A 58 -40.07 24.86 33.41
CA VAL A 58 -41.27 24.45 34.21
C VAL A 58 -42.57 25.26 34.16
N SER A 59 -43.63 24.53 33.77
CA SER A 59 -44.96 24.35 34.44
C SER A 59 -46.08 24.39 33.39
N SER A 60 -47.17 23.64 33.43
CA SER A 60 -47.65 22.47 34.17
C SER A 60 -49.01 22.13 33.54
N ALA A 61 -49.34 20.84 33.43
CA ALA A 61 -50.69 20.24 33.44
C ALA A 61 -51.84 20.86 32.62
N SER A 62 -52.51 20.03 31.81
CA SER A 62 -53.86 19.52 32.14
C SER A 62 -54.39 18.56 31.06
N SER A 63 -55.04 17.51 31.54
CA SER A 63 -55.67 16.44 30.78
C SER A 63 -56.96 16.85 30.07
N SER A 64 -57.28 16.15 28.97
CA SER A 64 -58.66 15.73 28.68
C SER A 64 -58.71 14.49 27.76
N THR A 65 -58.94 13.34 28.40
CA THR A 65 -59.95 12.31 28.06
C THR A 65 -60.29 11.98 26.59
N LEU A 66 -59.86 10.77 26.19
CA LEU A 66 -60.68 9.58 25.86
C LEU A 66 -61.91 9.70 24.93
N ARG A 67 -61.80 9.03 23.76
CA ARG A 67 -62.73 8.08 23.08
C ARG A 67 -62.51 8.28 21.57
N GLY A 68 -61.94 7.35 20.82
CA GLY A 68 -62.32 5.95 20.70
C GLY A 68 -62.86 5.77 19.27
N SER A 69 -62.07 5.21 18.37
CA SER A 69 -62.56 4.60 17.12
C SER A 69 -61.43 3.79 16.49
N THR A 70 -61.62 2.47 16.50
CA THR A 70 -61.04 1.51 15.57
C THR A 70 -61.20 1.99 14.12
N VAL A 71 -60.27 1.54 13.26
CA VAL A 71 -60.15 1.79 11.81
C VAL A 71 -59.32 3.03 11.47
N ARG A 72 -57.98 2.92 11.53
CA ARG A 72 -57.07 3.87 10.85
C ARG A 72 -55.64 3.39 10.54
N ASP A 73 -55.25 2.18 10.90
CA ASP A 73 -53.86 1.72 10.67
C ASP A 73 -53.56 1.22 9.24
N GLN A 74 -54.57 1.06 8.37
CA GLN A 74 -54.34 0.72 6.95
C GLN A 74 -54.27 1.95 6.03
N ASP A 75 -54.80 3.10 6.46
CA ASP A 75 -54.84 4.33 5.66
C ASP A 75 -53.58 5.20 5.87
N GLU A 76 -52.95 5.15 7.05
CA GLU A 76 -51.71 5.88 7.31
C GLU A 76 -50.51 5.28 6.56
N SER A 77 -50.39 3.95 6.44
CA SER A 77 -49.30 3.32 5.66
C SER A 77 -49.43 3.58 4.16
N GLN A 78 -50.65 3.61 3.61
CA GLN A 78 -50.91 4.04 2.23
C GLN A 78 -50.63 5.54 2.02
N SER A 79 -50.90 6.38 3.02
CA SER A 79 -50.61 7.82 2.93
C SER A 79 -49.12 8.16 3.03
N HIS A 80 -48.36 7.40 3.82
CA HIS A 80 -46.90 7.50 3.90
C HIS A 80 -46.24 6.96 2.63
N TYR A 81 -46.77 5.87 2.06
CA TYR A 81 -46.37 5.33 0.75
C TYR A 81 -46.61 6.34 -0.39
N GLN A 82 -47.79 6.96 -0.46
CA GLN A 82 -48.08 7.99 -1.47
C GLN A 82 -47.28 9.30 -1.25
N ARG A 83 -46.85 9.57 -0.02
CA ARG A 83 -46.02 10.75 0.30
C ARG A 83 -44.55 10.51 -0.03
N ALA A 84 -44.04 9.31 0.25
CA ALA A 84 -42.72 8.85 -0.20
C ALA A 84 -42.64 8.80 -1.74
N LEU A 85 -43.68 8.30 -2.42
CA LEU A 85 -43.80 8.38 -3.88
C LEU A 85 -43.84 9.81 -4.41
N ARG A 86 -44.42 10.77 -3.67
CA ARG A 86 -44.41 12.19 -4.08
C ARG A 86 -43.05 12.84 -3.89
N GLU A 87 -42.33 12.51 -2.82
CA GLU A 87 -40.96 13.00 -2.59
C GLU A 87 -39.97 12.33 -3.58
N LEU A 88 -40.13 11.04 -3.88
CA LEU A 88 -39.39 10.33 -4.94
C LEU A 88 -39.75 10.85 -6.35
N SER A 89 -41.02 11.11 -6.66
CA SER A 89 -41.44 11.69 -7.95
C SER A 89 -40.96 13.13 -8.17
N SER A 90 -40.55 13.82 -7.10
CA SER A 90 -39.93 15.13 -7.19
C SER A 90 -38.44 15.07 -7.57
N PHE A 91 -37.81 13.90 -7.41
CA PHE A 91 -36.43 13.59 -7.80
C PHE A 91 -36.33 12.69 -9.04
N VAL A 92 -37.37 11.90 -9.36
CA VAL A 92 -37.37 10.87 -10.39
C VAL A 92 -38.55 11.10 -11.34
N PRO A 93 -38.33 11.42 -12.63
CA PRO A 93 -39.42 11.56 -13.60
C PRO A 93 -40.14 10.22 -13.82
N GLU A 94 -41.47 10.25 -13.81
CA GLU A 94 -42.35 9.15 -14.22
C GLU A 94 -41.95 8.68 -15.63
N SER A 95 -41.20 7.59 -15.73
CA SER A 95 -40.88 6.91 -17.00
C SER A 95 -40.80 5.40 -16.79
N GLU A 96 -41.16 4.65 -17.84
CA GLU A 96 -41.30 3.20 -17.94
C GLU A 96 -39.98 2.40 -17.74
N HIS A 97 -39.00 2.94 -17.01
CA HIS A 97 -37.61 2.45 -16.96
C HIS A 97 -37.07 2.18 -15.55
N HIS A 98 -37.92 2.27 -14.52
CA HIS A 98 -37.54 2.00 -13.14
C HIS A 98 -38.09 0.65 -12.66
N ARG A 99 -37.25 -0.19 -12.06
CA ARG A 99 -37.65 -1.46 -11.44
C ARG A 99 -37.55 -1.36 -9.92
N HIS A 100 -38.64 -1.68 -9.23
CA HIS A 100 -38.61 -1.87 -7.77
C HIS A 100 -38.01 -3.24 -7.44
N LEU A 101 -37.03 -3.23 -6.55
CA LEU A 101 -36.36 -4.38 -5.97
C LEU A 101 -36.90 -4.57 -4.54
N THR A 102 -37.26 -5.80 -4.16
CA THR A 102 -37.93 -6.13 -2.88
C THR A 102 -36.98 -6.78 -1.86
N GLU A 103 -37.51 -7.16 -0.68
CA GLU A 103 -36.85 -7.48 0.60
C GLU A 103 -35.71 -8.53 0.61
N GLU A 104 -35.30 -9.08 -0.53
CA GLU A 104 -34.26 -10.12 -0.64
C GLU A 104 -33.20 -9.80 -1.70
N THR A 105 -33.12 -8.56 -2.17
CA THR A 105 -32.13 -8.19 -3.19
C THR A 105 -30.72 -8.29 -2.60
N LYS A 106 -30.00 -9.31 -3.04
CA LYS A 106 -28.59 -9.54 -2.71
C LYS A 106 -27.72 -8.93 -3.80
N CYS A 107 -26.76 -8.13 -3.38
CA CYS A 107 -25.82 -7.55 -4.30
C CYS A 107 -24.38 -7.72 -3.82
N ARG A 108 -23.51 -8.33 -4.64
CA ARG A 108 -22.09 -8.43 -4.29
C ARG A 108 -21.42 -7.07 -4.48
N LEU A 109 -20.67 -6.62 -3.49
CA LEU A 109 -20.02 -5.32 -3.49
C LEU A 109 -18.61 -5.43 -4.06
N TYR A 110 -18.27 -4.51 -4.97
CA TYR A 110 -16.92 -4.32 -5.46
C TYR A 110 -16.49 -2.87 -5.26
N LEU A 111 -15.23 -2.68 -4.89
CA LEU A 111 -14.57 -1.39 -4.86
C LEU A 111 -14.00 -1.13 -6.26
N GLN A 112 -14.45 -0.04 -6.87
CA GLN A 112 -13.93 0.49 -8.12
C GLN A 112 -12.97 1.64 -7.80
N VAL A 113 -11.76 1.54 -8.32
CA VAL A 113 -10.70 2.52 -8.08
C VAL A 113 -10.44 3.27 -9.37
N ILE A 114 -10.78 4.55 -9.43
CA ILE A 114 -10.74 5.37 -10.64
C ILE A 114 -9.58 6.35 -10.61
N ASP A 115 -8.68 6.21 -11.57
CA ASP A 115 -7.46 7.00 -11.66
C ASP A 115 -7.61 8.18 -12.61
N TYR A 116 -7.19 9.34 -12.15
CA TYR A 116 -7.17 10.57 -12.92
C TYR A 116 -5.72 11.04 -13.16
N PRO A 117 -5.41 11.49 -14.40
CA PRO A 117 -4.09 11.97 -14.74
C PRO A 117 -3.73 13.26 -13.98
N PRO A 118 -2.44 13.65 -13.97
CA PRO A 118 -2.00 14.89 -13.36
C PRO A 118 -2.74 16.15 -13.83
N THR A 119 -3.12 16.99 -12.89
CA THR A 119 -3.73 18.33 -13.10
C THR A 119 -2.92 19.40 -12.38
N GLU A 120 -3.27 20.68 -12.55
CA GLU A 120 -2.63 21.78 -11.79
C GLU A 120 -2.86 21.64 -10.27
N GLU A 121 -4.06 21.20 -9.88
CA GLU A 121 -4.42 20.95 -8.47
C GLU A 121 -3.82 19.64 -7.93
N HIS A 122 -3.65 18.64 -8.80
CA HIS A 122 -3.09 17.33 -8.48
C HIS A 122 -1.91 17.00 -9.42
N PRO A 123 -0.70 17.54 -9.19
CA PRO A 123 0.44 17.38 -10.10
C PRO A 123 0.94 15.95 -10.31
N ARG A 124 0.45 15.00 -9.50
CA ARG A 124 0.78 13.56 -9.59
C ARG A 124 -0.44 12.68 -9.92
N GLY A 125 -1.55 13.29 -10.29
CA GLY A 125 -2.83 12.60 -10.42
C GLY A 125 -3.48 12.34 -9.06
N TYR A 126 -4.68 11.77 -9.09
CA TYR A 126 -5.46 11.39 -7.92
C TYR A 126 -6.40 10.24 -8.28
N SER A 127 -6.89 9.54 -7.25
CA SER A 127 -7.87 8.46 -7.39
C SER A 127 -9.14 8.78 -6.66
N VAL A 128 -10.22 8.16 -7.12
CA VAL A 128 -11.51 8.12 -6.43
C VAL A 128 -11.91 6.66 -6.24
N ASP A 129 -12.27 6.33 -5.01
CA ASP A 129 -12.74 5.02 -4.60
C ASP A 129 -14.28 5.03 -4.54
N GLU A 130 -14.92 4.18 -5.33
CA GLU A 130 -16.38 4.08 -5.45
C GLU A 130 -16.84 2.64 -5.22
N TRP A 131 -17.87 2.46 -4.38
CA TRP A 131 -18.48 1.15 -4.22
C TRP A 131 -19.59 0.93 -5.25
N ILE A 132 -19.51 -0.19 -5.94
CA ILE A 132 -20.50 -0.62 -6.92
C ILE A 132 -21.13 -1.94 -6.52
N CYS A 133 -22.35 -2.13 -7.01
CA CYS A 133 -23.19 -3.26 -6.73
C CYS A 133 -23.25 -4.16 -7.99
N PHE A 134 -22.85 -5.43 -7.85
CA PHE A 134 -23.03 -6.47 -8.85
C PHE A 134 -24.32 -7.26 -8.61
N LEU A 135 -25.28 -7.09 -9.51
CA LEU A 135 -26.56 -7.80 -9.52
C LEU A 135 -26.54 -8.92 -10.56
N ARG A 136 -26.83 -10.14 -10.12
CA ARG A 136 -27.31 -11.21 -11.01
C ARG A 136 -28.83 -11.15 -11.02
N LEU A 137 -29.40 -10.88 -12.18
CA LEU A 137 -30.85 -10.91 -12.35
C LEU A 137 -31.20 -12.35 -12.75
N ASP A 138 -31.67 -13.15 -11.79
CA ASP A 138 -32.04 -14.54 -12.09
C ASP A 138 -33.22 -14.59 -13.08
N ASP A 139 -33.16 -15.55 -14.01
CA ASP A 139 -33.98 -15.68 -15.22
C ASP A 139 -35.46 -15.99 -14.99
N GLU A 140 -35.93 -16.18 -13.75
CA GLU A 140 -37.26 -16.76 -13.51
C GLU A 140 -38.41 -15.73 -13.51
N TYR A 141 -38.13 -14.42 -13.62
CA TYR A 141 -39.17 -13.39 -13.53
C TYR A 141 -38.86 -12.08 -14.30
N ASN A 142 -38.69 -12.10 -15.62
CA ASN A 142 -39.16 -11.01 -16.51
C ASN A 142 -38.78 -11.14 -18.00
N SER A 143 -39.69 -10.72 -18.86
CA SER A 143 -39.59 -10.73 -20.33
C SER A 143 -39.13 -9.42 -20.99
N ASP A 144 -38.92 -8.35 -20.21
CA ASP A 144 -38.81 -6.97 -20.76
C ASP A 144 -37.40 -6.36 -20.63
N ILE A 145 -36.45 -7.08 -20.04
CA ILE A 145 -35.01 -6.80 -20.08
C ILE A 145 -34.35 -8.08 -20.60
N ASP A 146 -33.36 -7.95 -21.49
CA ASP A 146 -32.49 -9.07 -21.88
C ASP A 146 -31.72 -9.52 -20.62
N SER A 147 -32.36 -10.38 -19.81
CA SER A 147 -31.98 -10.82 -18.46
C SER A 147 -30.72 -11.66 -18.41
N SER A 148 -30.11 -11.93 -19.56
CA SER A 148 -29.06 -12.91 -19.74
C SER A 148 -27.67 -12.47 -19.24
N HIS A 149 -27.51 -11.24 -18.74
CA HIS A 149 -26.20 -10.68 -18.38
C HIS A 149 -26.17 -9.95 -17.03
N PRO A 150 -25.08 -10.06 -16.25
CA PRO A 150 -24.96 -9.40 -14.97
C PRO A 150 -24.84 -7.88 -15.10
N LEU A 151 -25.39 -7.16 -14.11
CA LEU A 151 -25.45 -5.71 -14.09
C LEU A 151 -24.60 -5.14 -12.95
N TYR A 152 -23.64 -4.27 -13.29
CA TYR A 152 -22.91 -3.46 -12.32
C TYR A 152 -23.62 -2.12 -12.21
N VAL A 153 -24.05 -1.75 -11.00
CA VAL A 153 -24.84 -0.55 -10.73
C VAL A 153 -24.19 0.31 -9.67
N ASP A 154 -24.22 1.62 -9.86
CA ASP A 154 -23.81 2.56 -8.83
C ASP A 154 -24.86 2.63 -7.73
N ILE A 155 -24.41 2.72 -6.48
CA ILE A 155 -25.30 2.84 -5.32
C ILE A 155 -25.55 4.33 -5.07
N VAL A 156 -26.82 4.74 -5.08
CA VAL A 156 -27.24 6.13 -4.80
C VAL A 156 -28.07 6.16 -3.53
N ASP A 157 -27.54 6.79 -2.47
CA ASP A 157 -28.19 6.95 -1.15
C ASP A 157 -28.59 8.42 -0.89
N PRO A 158 -29.82 8.72 -0.45
CA PRO A 158 -30.34 10.06 -0.15
C PRO A 158 -29.54 10.91 0.85
N GLU A 159 -28.69 10.37 1.73
CA GLU A 159 -27.84 11.19 2.62
C GLU A 159 -26.41 11.41 2.13
N SER A 160 -25.98 10.76 1.05
CA SER A 160 -24.60 10.87 0.59
C SER A 160 -24.48 11.82 -0.60
N VAL A 161 -24.12 13.09 -0.34
CA VAL A 161 -23.53 13.94 -1.39
C VAL A 161 -22.16 13.38 -1.83
N ASP A 162 -21.59 12.42 -1.07
CA ASP A 162 -20.34 11.69 -1.35
C ASP A 162 -20.47 10.14 -1.19
N GLY A 163 -21.52 9.52 -1.73
CA GLY A 163 -21.65 8.08 -2.07
C GLY A 163 -21.40 6.92 -1.07
N ASN A 164 -20.84 7.08 0.13
CA ASN A 164 -20.06 5.98 0.76
C ASN A 164 -20.35 5.59 2.22
N VAL A 165 -21.39 6.13 2.89
CA VAL A 165 -21.57 5.89 4.35
C VAL A 165 -22.04 4.46 4.67
N ILE A 166 -22.79 3.81 3.78
CA ILE A 166 -23.40 2.48 4.01
C ILE A 166 -22.38 1.32 4.01
N VAL A 167 -21.27 1.48 3.28
CA VAL A 167 -20.37 0.38 2.87
C VAL A 167 -19.01 0.44 3.55
N GLY A 168 -18.87 1.24 4.63
CA GLY A 168 -17.59 1.48 5.31
C GLY A 168 -16.89 0.25 5.90
N THR A 169 -17.59 -0.88 6.05
CA THR A 169 -17.02 -2.16 6.50
C THR A 169 -16.90 -3.22 5.40
N ALA A 170 -17.28 -2.89 4.15
CA ALA A 170 -17.30 -3.86 3.07
C ALA A 170 -15.88 -4.25 2.63
N ARG A 171 -15.74 -5.50 2.18
CA ARG A 171 -14.56 -6.11 1.58
C ARG A 171 -14.89 -6.41 0.12
N SER A 172 -14.18 -5.76 -0.80
CA SER A 172 -14.43 -5.89 -2.24
C SER A 172 -14.38 -7.34 -2.70
N GLY A 173 -15.44 -7.79 -3.36
CA GLY A 173 -15.62 -9.15 -3.86
C GLY A 173 -16.05 -10.19 -2.81
N PHE A 174 -16.08 -9.83 -1.53
CA PHE A 174 -16.44 -10.74 -0.43
C PHE A 174 -17.75 -10.34 0.25
N SER A 175 -18.01 -9.03 0.39
CA SER A 175 -19.24 -8.57 1.03
C SER A 175 -20.43 -8.56 0.07
N THR A 176 -21.60 -8.84 0.63
CA THR A 176 -22.90 -8.68 0.00
C THR A 176 -23.70 -7.61 0.72
N LEU A 177 -24.26 -6.69 -0.05
CA LEU A 177 -25.27 -5.75 0.37
C LEU A 177 -26.64 -6.42 0.32
N LEU A 178 -27.38 -6.31 1.42
CA LEU A 178 -28.78 -6.71 1.57
C LEU A 178 -29.61 -5.45 1.77
N VAL A 179 -30.62 -5.26 0.92
CA VAL A 179 -31.54 -4.11 0.99
C VAL A 179 -32.99 -4.57 1.06
N SER A 180 -33.80 -3.92 1.90
CA SER A 180 -35.24 -4.24 2.00
C SER A 180 -36.03 -3.71 0.79
N GLU A 181 -35.58 -2.61 0.19
CA GLU A 181 -36.17 -2.00 -1.00
C GLU A 181 -35.11 -1.19 -1.75
N ALA A 182 -35.15 -1.23 -3.09
CA ALA A 182 -34.37 -0.32 -3.93
C ALA A 182 -35.07 -0.06 -5.27
N ILE A 183 -34.73 1.04 -5.95
CA ILE A 183 -35.21 1.37 -7.29
C ILE A 183 -34.02 1.32 -8.24
N LEU A 184 -34.09 0.46 -9.24
CA LEU A 184 -33.07 0.32 -10.27
C LEU A 184 -33.46 1.11 -11.53
N ASP A 185 -32.62 2.06 -11.95
CA ASP A 185 -32.61 2.60 -13.30
C ASP A 185 -31.73 1.70 -14.17
N VAL A 186 -32.31 1.15 -15.24
CA VAL A 186 -31.62 0.22 -16.15
C VAL A 186 -31.02 0.92 -17.38
N LYS A 187 -31.41 2.17 -17.64
CA LYS A 187 -30.82 2.99 -18.71
C LYS A 187 -29.59 3.74 -18.22
N GLN A 188 -29.61 4.19 -16.97
CA GLN A 188 -28.43 4.62 -16.25
C GLN A 188 -28.26 3.66 -15.09
N PRO A 189 -27.26 2.76 -15.10
CA PRO A 189 -27.16 1.64 -14.15
C PRO A 189 -26.93 2.14 -12.72
N LYS A 190 -28.01 2.59 -12.07
CA LYS A 190 -28.03 3.25 -10.77
C LYS A 190 -29.11 2.61 -9.93
N MET A 191 -28.73 2.26 -8.71
CA MET A 191 -29.62 1.71 -7.70
C MET A 191 -29.85 2.75 -6.62
N TYR A 192 -31.06 3.29 -6.57
CA TYR A 192 -31.50 4.25 -5.57
C TYR A 192 -32.06 3.52 -4.37
N ILE A 193 -31.44 3.71 -3.20
CA ILE A 193 -31.90 3.11 -1.95
C ILE A 193 -32.73 4.17 -1.20
N PRO A 194 -34.03 3.95 -0.92
CA PRO A 194 -34.83 4.90 -0.15
C PRO A 194 -34.33 5.07 1.30
N MET A 195 -34.52 6.27 1.90
CA MET A 195 -34.09 6.55 3.30
C MET A 195 -34.68 5.57 4.34
N HIS A 196 -35.87 5.02 4.07
CA HIS A 196 -36.55 4.07 4.96
C HIS A 196 -36.15 2.62 4.73
N ALA A 197 -35.37 2.33 3.69
CA ALA A 197 -34.94 0.97 3.40
C ALA A 197 -33.96 0.49 4.48
N GLN A 198 -34.14 -0.74 4.94
CA GLN A 198 -33.17 -1.40 5.80
C GLN A 198 -32.01 -1.87 4.95
N VAL A 199 -30.79 -1.56 5.38
CA VAL A 199 -29.57 -1.92 4.68
C VAL A 199 -28.62 -2.66 5.61
N LYS A 200 -28.06 -3.76 5.13
CA LYS A 200 -27.09 -4.57 5.86
C LYS A 200 -25.98 -5.03 4.93
N VAL A 201 -24.73 -4.92 5.38
CA VAL A 201 -23.58 -5.52 4.71
C VAL A 201 -23.21 -6.80 5.46
N VAL A 202 -23.07 -7.91 4.73
CA VAL A 202 -22.63 -9.20 5.26
C VAL A 202 -21.40 -9.66 4.51
N ASP A 203 -20.39 -10.18 5.21
CA ASP A 203 -19.28 -10.87 4.56
C ASP A 203 -19.72 -12.30 4.26
N ASN A 204 -19.53 -12.71 3.00
CA ASN A 204 -19.65 -14.12 2.67
C ASN A 204 -18.32 -14.76 3.05
N ASP A 205 -18.28 -15.45 4.19
CA ASP A 205 -17.17 -16.35 4.48
C ASP A 205 -17.09 -17.40 3.35
N ASP A 206 -15.88 -17.77 2.93
CA ASP A 206 -15.55 -18.64 1.78
C ASP A 206 -16.16 -20.07 1.84
N ASP A 207 -17.14 -20.34 2.70
CA ASP A 207 -17.64 -21.68 3.03
C ASP A 207 -19.07 -22.02 2.53
N ASP A 208 -19.84 -21.12 1.88
CA ASP A 208 -21.26 -21.40 1.60
C ASP A 208 -21.81 -21.13 0.18
N ASP A 209 -20.97 -21.09 -0.86
CA ASP A 209 -21.44 -21.19 -2.27
C ASP A 209 -21.33 -22.64 -2.78
N ASN A 210 -21.82 -23.59 -2.00
CA ASN A 210 -21.81 -25.01 -2.31
C ASN A 210 -23.23 -25.58 -2.44
N HIS A 211 -24.12 -24.89 -3.15
CA HIS A 211 -25.41 -25.42 -3.58
C HIS A 211 -25.65 -25.08 -5.07
N ASP A 212 -25.07 -25.89 -5.94
CA ASP A 212 -25.70 -26.21 -7.23
C ASP A 212 -26.40 -27.57 -7.08
N ASP A 213 -27.69 -27.56 -7.42
CA ASP A 213 -28.49 -28.64 -7.97
C ASP A 213 -28.31 -30.05 -7.40
N ASN A 214 -29.24 -30.47 -6.54
CA ASN A 214 -29.97 -31.73 -6.74
C ASN A 214 -31.24 -31.84 -5.87
N ASP A 215 -32.27 -32.34 -6.54
CA ASP A 215 -33.64 -32.62 -6.12
C ASP A 215 -33.89 -33.25 -4.74
N ASN A 216 -35.10 -32.93 -4.23
CA ASN A 216 -35.95 -33.71 -3.32
C ASN A 216 -35.41 -34.05 -1.92
N ASP A 217 -35.96 -33.39 -0.89
CA ASP A 217 -36.96 -34.06 -0.04
C ASP A 217 -37.73 -33.09 0.85
N ASN A 218 -38.99 -33.45 1.13
CA ASN A 218 -39.89 -32.82 2.09
C ASN A 218 -39.29 -32.84 3.51
N SER A 219 -39.29 -31.69 4.21
CA SER A 219 -39.92 -31.63 5.55
C SER A 219 -40.08 -30.20 6.08
N ALA A 220 -41.34 -29.80 6.15
CA ALA A 220 -42.00 -29.17 7.29
C ALA A 220 -41.31 -27.99 8.02
N TYR A 221 -41.85 -26.79 7.73
CA TYR A 221 -42.35 -25.82 8.70
C TYR A 221 -42.02 -26.08 10.18
N ASN A 222 -41.31 -25.14 10.81
CA ASN A 222 -41.77 -24.70 12.12
C ASN A 222 -41.47 -23.21 12.36
N TYR A 223 -42.57 -22.46 12.39
CA TYR A 223 -42.70 -21.09 12.84
C TYR A 223 -42.63 -21.11 14.37
N ASN A 224 -41.72 -20.36 14.99
CA ASN A 224 -41.89 -19.93 16.37
C ASN A 224 -41.46 -18.48 16.51
N ASN A 225 -42.49 -17.63 16.53
CA ASN A 225 -42.49 -16.32 17.14
C ASN A 225 -42.01 -16.41 18.58
N ASP A 226 -41.12 -15.53 18.98
CA ASP A 226 -41.24 -14.87 20.29
C ASP A 226 -40.82 -13.40 20.13
N ASN A 227 -41.81 -12.54 20.29
CA ASN A 227 -41.66 -11.10 20.44
C ASN A 227 -41.07 -10.81 21.82
N ASP A 228 -40.04 -9.97 21.90
CA ASP A 228 -39.92 -9.07 23.04
C ASP A 228 -39.28 -7.74 22.64
N SER A 229 -39.97 -6.67 23.01
CA SER A 229 -39.72 -5.29 22.63
C SER A 229 -38.81 -4.55 23.61
N LEU A 230 -37.92 -3.73 23.05
CA LEU A 230 -37.45 -2.42 23.54
C LEU A 230 -36.84 -2.31 24.95
N ALA A 231 -35.55 -1.99 25.01
CA ALA A 231 -35.02 -0.98 25.94
C ALA A 231 -33.70 -0.39 25.44
N ALA A 232 -33.65 0.95 25.41
CA ALA A 232 -32.45 1.74 25.18
C ALA A 232 -31.42 1.55 26.31
N GLY A 233 -30.13 1.59 25.96
CA GLY A 233 -29.05 1.73 26.94
C GLY A 233 -27.71 1.24 26.42
N HIS A 234 -26.74 2.16 26.38
CA HIS A 234 -25.29 1.94 26.41
C HIS A 234 -24.86 0.59 27.03
N ILE A 235 -23.81 -0.05 26.47
CA ILE A 235 -22.57 -0.53 27.15
C ILE A 235 -21.90 -1.72 26.42
N SER A 236 -20.55 -1.64 26.41
CA SER A 236 -19.53 -2.70 26.35
C SER A 236 -19.19 -3.40 25.04
N ILE A 237 -18.02 -3.01 24.53
CA ILE A 237 -17.06 -3.92 23.91
C ILE A 237 -16.36 -4.71 25.03
N GLY A 238 -16.48 -6.03 25.00
CA GLY A 238 -15.65 -6.90 25.82
C GLY A 238 -16.07 -8.36 25.77
N HIS A 239 -15.32 -9.19 25.05
CA HIS A 239 -14.65 -10.41 25.56
C HIS A 239 -13.87 -11.05 24.40
N LEU A 240 -12.53 -11.15 24.45
CA LEU A 240 -11.76 -12.24 25.08
C LEU A 240 -12.08 -13.62 24.49
N GLY A 241 -11.25 -14.03 23.53
CA GLY A 241 -10.98 -15.42 23.18
C GLY A 241 -9.51 -15.71 23.46
N THR A 242 -9.25 -16.57 24.44
CA THR A 242 -7.94 -16.92 24.96
C THR A 242 -7.11 -17.75 23.99
N HIS A 243 -5.84 -17.38 23.83
CA HIS A 243 -4.78 -18.19 23.24
C HIS A 243 -4.68 -19.59 23.88
N GLN A 244 -4.70 -20.62 23.06
CA GLN A 244 -4.06 -21.90 23.37
C GLN A 244 -3.20 -22.35 22.19
N ASP A 245 -2.00 -22.78 22.55
CA ASP A 245 -0.89 -23.20 21.71
C ASP A 245 -1.29 -24.24 20.64
N ILE A 246 -0.89 -24.01 19.38
CA ILE A 246 -0.72 -25.08 18.40
C ILE A 246 0.69 -24.97 17.79
N ASN A 247 1.52 -25.93 18.19
CA ASN A 247 2.78 -26.27 17.53
C ASN A 247 2.51 -26.99 16.20
N ASP A 248 3.43 -26.80 15.24
CA ASP A 248 3.79 -27.71 14.15
C ASP A 248 2.64 -28.43 13.42
N TYR A 249 2.28 -27.92 12.24
CA TYR A 249 1.81 -28.78 11.16
C TYR A 249 2.45 -28.39 9.83
N ASN A 250 3.43 -29.21 9.44
CA ASN A 250 3.95 -29.29 8.10
C ASN A 250 2.89 -29.99 7.23
N SER A 251 2.22 -29.28 6.33
CA SER A 251 1.38 -29.91 5.30
C SER A 251 1.69 -29.36 3.91
N ASN A 252 2.53 -30.11 3.20
CA ASN A 252 2.31 -30.36 1.77
C ASN A 252 0.86 -30.84 1.60
N SER A 253 0.01 -30.04 0.98
CA SER A 253 -1.27 -30.53 0.43
C SER A 253 -1.38 -30.10 -1.01
N ASN A 254 -1.69 -31.08 -1.86
CA ASN A 254 -1.83 -30.94 -3.29
C ASN A 254 -3.01 -30.01 -3.63
N ASN A 255 -2.72 -28.94 -4.35
CA ASN A 255 -3.70 -28.02 -4.93
C ASN A 255 -4.52 -28.70 -6.04
N ASN A 256 -5.58 -29.41 -5.66
CA ASN A 256 -6.64 -29.88 -6.56
C ASN A 256 -8.00 -29.87 -5.85
N GLN A 257 -8.45 -28.69 -5.40
CA GLN A 257 -9.85 -28.47 -5.04
C GLN A 257 -10.46 -27.40 -5.98
N ARG A 258 -11.61 -27.75 -6.54
CA ARG A 258 -12.36 -27.00 -7.56
C ARG A 258 -12.79 -25.64 -6.97
N ARG A 259 -12.52 -24.59 -7.73
CA ARG A 259 -12.56 -23.17 -7.35
C ARG A 259 -13.91 -22.55 -7.74
N THR A 260 -14.62 -21.98 -6.77
CA THR A 260 -15.78 -21.08 -6.97
C THR A 260 -15.51 -19.65 -6.49
N SER A 261 -14.30 -19.32 -6.03
CA SER A 261 -13.94 -17.95 -5.67
C SER A 261 -13.93 -17.06 -6.92
N THR A 262 -14.73 -15.98 -6.91
CA THR A 262 -14.80 -14.96 -7.97
C THR A 262 -13.58 -14.04 -8.00
N THR A 263 -12.60 -14.26 -7.12
CA THR A 263 -11.37 -13.45 -7.04
C THR A 263 -10.34 -13.86 -8.08
N SER A 264 -9.68 -12.87 -8.69
CA SER A 264 -8.63 -13.12 -9.67
C SER A 264 -7.43 -13.80 -9.01
N ALA A 265 -7.03 -14.97 -9.53
CA ALA A 265 -5.99 -15.76 -8.91
C ALA A 265 -4.62 -15.08 -9.02
N VAL A 266 -3.92 -14.92 -7.89
CA VAL A 266 -2.57 -14.34 -7.84
C VAL A 266 -1.48 -15.29 -8.36
N THR A 267 -1.82 -16.54 -8.70
CA THR A 267 -0.92 -17.53 -9.32
C THR A 267 -1.66 -18.35 -10.38
N GLY A 268 -0.89 -18.97 -11.27
CA GLY A 268 -1.39 -19.81 -12.35
C GLY A 268 -1.29 -19.13 -13.71
N ASN A 269 -2.19 -19.53 -14.60
CA ASN A 269 -2.25 -19.04 -15.96
C ASN A 269 -3.61 -18.37 -16.18
N LEU A 270 -3.61 -17.04 -16.20
CA LEU A 270 -4.81 -16.24 -16.40
C LEU A 270 -5.04 -16.05 -17.89
N LYS A 271 -6.18 -16.51 -18.39
CA LYS A 271 -6.66 -16.25 -19.73
C LYS A 271 -7.25 -14.85 -19.78
N THR A 272 -6.63 -13.99 -20.57
CA THR A 272 -6.93 -12.57 -20.64
C THR A 272 -7.63 -12.25 -21.96
N LEU A 273 -8.79 -11.62 -21.88
CA LEU A 273 -9.51 -11.03 -23.01
C LEU A 273 -9.31 -9.53 -23.00
N VAL A 274 -9.04 -8.94 -24.16
CA VAL A 274 -8.92 -7.51 -24.39
C VAL A 274 -10.06 -7.10 -25.30
N VAL A 275 -10.90 -6.18 -24.84
CA VAL A 275 -12.06 -5.69 -25.57
C VAL A 275 -11.73 -4.32 -26.13
N ARG A 276 -11.64 -4.20 -27.46
CA ARG A 276 -11.43 -2.91 -28.12
C ARG A 276 -12.78 -2.29 -28.47
N VAL A 277 -13.15 -1.24 -27.76
CA VAL A 277 -14.48 -0.62 -27.87
C VAL A 277 -14.50 0.45 -28.96
N THR A 278 -15.53 0.42 -29.80
CA THR A 278 -15.81 1.44 -30.81
C THR A 278 -17.15 2.10 -30.52
N ALA A 279 -17.14 3.39 -30.21
CA ALA A 279 -18.33 4.21 -30.08
C ALA A 279 -18.84 4.67 -31.46
N ILE A 280 -20.02 5.30 -31.52
CA ILE A 280 -20.61 5.80 -32.76
C ILE A 280 -19.69 6.80 -33.48
N ASP A 281 -18.96 7.61 -32.72
CA ASP A 281 -18.19 8.76 -33.19
C ASP A 281 -16.69 8.70 -32.85
N SER A 282 -16.22 7.61 -32.22
CA SER A 282 -14.83 7.47 -31.81
C SER A 282 -14.41 6.00 -31.71
N GLU A 283 -13.14 5.70 -32.00
CA GLU A 283 -12.55 4.36 -31.94
C GLU A 283 -11.19 4.42 -31.23
N VAL A 284 -10.79 3.30 -30.61
CA VAL A 284 -9.47 3.18 -29.97
C VAL A 284 -8.36 3.43 -30.99
N THR A 285 -7.42 4.30 -30.65
CA THR A 285 -6.33 4.70 -31.56
C THR A 285 -5.36 3.55 -31.85
N ALA A 286 -5.09 2.70 -30.85
CA ALA A 286 -4.17 1.57 -30.99
C ALA A 286 -4.73 0.50 -31.93
N LYS A 287 -3.91 0.06 -32.89
CA LYS A 287 -4.28 -1.02 -33.81
C LYS A 287 -4.25 -2.38 -33.09
N PRO A 288 -5.04 -3.38 -33.54
CA PRO A 288 -5.09 -4.68 -32.89
C PRO A 288 -3.71 -5.33 -32.67
N ASN A 289 -2.83 -5.34 -33.68
CA ASN A 289 -1.49 -5.95 -33.51
C ASN A 289 -0.63 -5.20 -32.50
N GLN A 290 -0.64 -3.87 -32.54
CA GLN A 290 0.11 -3.05 -31.58
C GLN A 290 -0.41 -3.28 -30.16
N LEU A 291 -1.73 -3.32 -29.98
CA LEU A 291 -2.35 -3.57 -28.69
C LEU A 291 -2.05 -5.00 -28.19
N PHE A 292 -2.01 -5.98 -29.10
CA PHE A 292 -1.62 -7.35 -28.77
C PHE A 292 -0.17 -7.39 -28.28
N ASP A 293 0.73 -6.69 -28.97
CA ASP A 293 2.15 -6.61 -28.62
C ASP A 293 2.32 -5.97 -27.24
N ASN A 294 1.70 -4.80 -27.02
CA ASN A 294 1.73 -4.03 -25.78
C ASN A 294 1.18 -4.78 -24.55
N ILE A 295 0.39 -5.85 -24.74
CA ILE A 295 -0.23 -6.61 -23.64
C ILE A 295 0.45 -7.98 -23.48
N PHE A 296 0.83 -8.65 -24.57
CA PHE A 296 1.18 -10.07 -24.54
C PHE A 296 2.62 -10.40 -24.94
N THR A 297 3.27 -9.59 -25.78
CA THR A 297 4.52 -10.04 -26.44
C THR A 297 5.70 -9.09 -26.41
N ASP A 298 5.54 -7.82 -26.03
CA ASP A 298 6.68 -6.91 -25.89
C ASP A 298 7.64 -7.31 -24.76
N ASP A 299 8.87 -6.78 -24.83
CA ASP A 299 9.94 -7.11 -23.87
C ASP A 299 9.49 -6.82 -22.44
N SER A 300 8.78 -5.70 -22.24
CA SER A 300 8.02 -5.43 -21.02
C SER A 300 6.60 -4.96 -21.36
N CYS A 301 5.67 -5.91 -21.32
CA CYS A 301 4.23 -5.71 -21.34
C CYS A 301 3.59 -6.33 -20.10
N LEU A 302 2.27 -6.22 -19.95
CA LEU A 302 1.51 -6.90 -18.91
C LEU A 302 1.93 -8.37 -18.72
N ALA A 303 1.90 -9.17 -19.79
CA ALA A 303 2.16 -10.61 -19.71
C ALA A 303 3.62 -10.94 -19.37
N THR A 304 4.60 -10.27 -19.99
CA THR A 304 6.02 -10.56 -19.77
C THR A 304 6.49 -10.07 -18.41
N GLN A 305 6.01 -8.90 -17.96
CA GLN A 305 6.41 -8.31 -16.70
C GLN A 305 5.81 -9.02 -15.49
N TYR A 306 4.51 -9.38 -15.50
CA TYR A 306 3.92 -10.23 -14.44
C TYR A 306 4.61 -11.60 -14.37
N LYS A 307 4.94 -12.21 -15.51
CA LYS A 307 5.70 -13.47 -15.55
C LYS A 307 7.11 -13.31 -14.99
N ALA A 308 7.78 -12.21 -15.29
CA ALA A 308 9.12 -11.91 -14.79
C ALA A 308 9.11 -11.68 -13.27
N CYS A 309 8.26 -10.78 -12.78
CA CYS A 309 8.13 -10.47 -11.35
C CYS A 309 7.64 -11.67 -10.53
N SER A 310 6.76 -12.52 -11.06
CA SER A 310 6.33 -13.73 -10.34
C SER A 310 7.25 -14.93 -10.53
N TYR A 311 8.32 -14.79 -11.32
CA TYR A 311 9.20 -15.90 -11.72
C TYR A 311 8.48 -17.09 -12.37
N GLY A 312 7.41 -16.79 -13.11
CA GLY A 312 6.55 -17.75 -13.81
C GLY A 312 5.48 -18.39 -12.93
N LYS A 313 5.32 -17.95 -11.67
CA LYS A 313 4.20 -18.39 -10.82
C LYS A 313 2.86 -17.81 -11.27
N LEU A 314 2.88 -16.65 -11.92
CA LEU A 314 1.74 -16.04 -12.59
C LEU A 314 2.09 -15.79 -14.06
N THR A 315 1.21 -16.18 -14.96
CA THR A 315 1.32 -15.89 -16.39
C THR A 315 -0.02 -15.41 -16.91
N MET A 316 0.02 -14.52 -17.89
CA MET A 316 -1.17 -14.03 -18.58
C MET A 316 -1.07 -14.44 -20.03
N GLN A 317 -2.12 -15.05 -20.55
CA GLN A 317 -2.16 -15.59 -21.91
C GLN A 317 -3.38 -15.07 -22.64
N PRO A 318 -3.26 -14.81 -23.96
CA PRO A 318 -4.39 -14.38 -24.74
C PRO A 318 -5.48 -15.46 -24.71
N TYR A 319 -6.69 -15.08 -24.33
CA TYR A 319 -7.86 -15.95 -24.44
C TYR A 319 -8.06 -16.37 -25.91
N LYS A 320 -8.35 -17.65 -26.13
CA LYS A 320 -8.63 -18.20 -27.46
C LYS A 320 -10.05 -18.73 -27.50
N GLY A 321 -10.83 -18.21 -28.42
CA GLY A 321 -12.23 -18.59 -28.58
C GLY A 321 -12.78 -18.11 -29.92
N THR A 322 -14.10 -18.05 -30.01
CA THR A 322 -14.81 -17.52 -31.18
C THR A 322 -15.99 -16.69 -30.71
N THR A 323 -16.29 -15.61 -31.40
CA THR A 323 -17.52 -14.85 -31.21
C THR A 323 -18.73 -15.61 -31.78
N VAL A 324 -19.94 -15.14 -31.48
CA VAL A 324 -21.21 -15.69 -32.00
C VAL A 324 -21.32 -15.69 -33.53
N ASP A 325 -20.64 -14.77 -34.21
CA ASP A 325 -20.55 -14.67 -35.67
C ASP A 325 -19.36 -15.47 -36.24
N ASN A 326 -18.80 -16.40 -35.46
CA ASN A 326 -17.68 -17.27 -35.80
C ASN A 326 -16.36 -16.54 -36.13
N GLN A 327 -16.15 -15.33 -35.61
CA GLN A 327 -14.84 -14.68 -35.72
C GLN A 327 -13.89 -15.24 -34.66
N PRO A 328 -12.66 -15.64 -35.03
CA PRO A 328 -11.69 -16.14 -34.07
C PRO A 328 -11.21 -15.02 -33.15
N ILE A 329 -11.18 -15.32 -31.85
CA ILE A 329 -10.58 -14.46 -30.82
C ILE A 329 -9.20 -15.02 -30.48
N ASN A 330 -8.19 -14.16 -30.55
CA ASN A 330 -6.84 -14.46 -30.07
C ASN A 330 -6.38 -13.30 -29.19
N GLY A 331 -6.88 -13.27 -27.96
CA GLY A 331 -6.63 -12.25 -26.96
C GLY A 331 -7.47 -10.98 -27.14
N ILE A 332 -7.79 -10.59 -28.38
CA ILE A 332 -8.51 -9.34 -28.67
C ILE A 332 -9.87 -9.64 -29.32
N VAL A 333 -10.90 -8.92 -28.88
CA VAL A 333 -12.23 -8.85 -29.52
C VAL A 333 -12.62 -7.39 -29.75
N ASP A 334 -13.20 -7.11 -30.92
CA ASP A 334 -13.69 -5.79 -31.27
C ASP A 334 -15.20 -5.70 -30.99
N VAL A 335 -15.61 -4.70 -30.21
CA VAL A 335 -17.01 -4.52 -29.81
C VAL A 335 -17.46 -3.11 -30.17
N LYS A 336 -18.61 -3.01 -30.84
CA LYS A 336 -19.23 -1.74 -31.19
C LYS A 336 -20.33 -1.42 -30.20
N VAL A 337 -20.30 -0.23 -29.62
CA VAL A 337 -21.32 0.25 -28.70
C VAL A 337 -22.17 1.32 -29.37
N GLY A 338 -23.49 1.26 -29.13
CA GLY A 338 -24.47 2.17 -29.71
C GLY A 338 -24.54 3.55 -29.05
N VAL A 339 -23.45 4.02 -28.43
CA VAL A 339 -23.37 5.30 -27.72
C VAL A 339 -22.46 6.29 -28.43
N LYS A 340 -22.81 7.57 -28.37
CA LYS A 340 -21.92 8.69 -28.73
C LYS A 340 -21.20 9.15 -27.49
N LEU A 341 -19.96 9.60 -27.63
CA LEU A 341 -19.19 10.13 -26.51
C LEU A 341 -19.41 11.64 -26.38
N ALA A 342 -20.05 12.08 -25.31
CA ALA A 342 -20.06 13.46 -24.89
C ALA A 342 -18.88 13.76 -23.95
N LYS A 343 -18.37 14.99 -23.98
CA LYS A 343 -17.23 15.43 -23.14
C LYS A 343 -17.43 15.26 -21.62
N ASN A 344 -18.68 15.10 -21.18
CA ASN A 344 -19.08 14.92 -19.78
C ASN A 344 -19.89 13.63 -19.58
N ASP A 345 -19.78 12.66 -20.50
CA ASP A 345 -20.51 11.41 -20.34
C ASP A 345 -20.07 10.68 -19.07
N ASP A 346 -21.07 10.12 -18.40
CA ASP A 346 -20.91 9.21 -17.29
C ASP A 346 -20.15 7.97 -17.80
N VAL A 347 -18.87 7.82 -17.42
CA VAL A 347 -18.01 6.67 -17.80
C VAL A 347 -18.71 5.33 -17.58
N LYS A 348 -19.63 5.30 -16.62
CA LYS A 348 -20.49 4.16 -16.25
C LYS A 348 -21.44 3.75 -17.37
N ASN A 349 -21.95 4.70 -18.16
CA ASN A 349 -22.80 4.41 -19.31
C ASN A 349 -22.01 3.67 -20.41
N LEU A 350 -20.79 4.14 -20.70
CA LEU A 350 -19.91 3.48 -21.66
C LEU A 350 -19.48 2.09 -21.16
N GLN A 351 -19.16 1.96 -19.87
CA GLN A 351 -18.89 0.69 -19.20
C GLN A 351 -20.03 -0.31 -19.37
N TYR A 352 -21.26 0.08 -19.04
CA TYR A 352 -22.43 -0.77 -19.16
C TYR A 352 -22.61 -1.29 -20.59
N HIS A 353 -22.56 -0.41 -21.58
CA HIS A 353 -22.70 -0.80 -22.98
C HIS A 353 -21.55 -1.67 -23.47
N ALA A 354 -20.30 -1.39 -23.07
CA ALA A 354 -19.14 -2.18 -23.44
C ALA A 354 -19.23 -3.61 -22.89
N VAL A 355 -19.56 -3.76 -21.60
CA VAL A 355 -19.74 -5.07 -20.95
C VAL A 355 -20.90 -5.83 -21.62
N THR A 356 -22.04 -5.18 -21.82
CA THR A 356 -23.24 -5.78 -22.45
C THR A 356 -22.95 -6.28 -23.86
N GLU A 357 -22.36 -5.44 -24.72
CA GLU A 357 -22.06 -5.83 -26.10
C GLU A 357 -20.94 -6.90 -26.17
N THR A 358 -20.04 -6.94 -25.18
CA THR A 358 -19.06 -8.02 -25.06
C THR A 358 -19.74 -9.35 -24.72
N TYR A 359 -20.64 -9.38 -23.74
CA TYR A 359 -21.40 -10.60 -23.45
C TYR A 359 -22.18 -11.11 -24.66
N LYS A 360 -22.82 -10.22 -25.42
CA LYS A 360 -23.50 -10.58 -26.68
C LYS A 360 -22.54 -11.17 -27.71
N ALA A 361 -21.38 -10.55 -27.90
CA ALA A 361 -20.35 -11.05 -28.81
C ALA A 361 -19.83 -12.44 -28.39
N MET A 362 -19.84 -12.72 -27.09
CA MET A 362 -19.39 -13.98 -26.48
C MET A 362 -20.48 -15.05 -26.35
N GLY A 363 -21.70 -14.78 -26.80
CA GLY A 363 -22.79 -15.77 -26.82
C GLY A 363 -23.59 -15.86 -25.53
N GLY A 364 -23.66 -14.76 -24.78
CA GLY A 364 -24.49 -14.67 -23.58
C GLY A 364 -23.70 -14.85 -22.28
N ALA A 365 -22.44 -15.28 -22.35
CA ALA A 365 -21.65 -15.60 -21.17
C ALA A 365 -20.17 -15.27 -21.32
N MET A 366 -19.55 -14.84 -20.23
CA MET A 366 -18.12 -14.76 -20.04
C MET A 366 -17.77 -15.59 -18.80
N PRO A 367 -17.65 -16.92 -18.88
CA PRO A 367 -17.51 -17.76 -17.69
C PRO A 367 -16.12 -17.59 -17.06
N HIS A 368 -16.07 -17.50 -15.72
CA HIS A 368 -14.82 -17.40 -14.95
C HIS A 368 -13.88 -18.60 -15.16
N SER A 369 -14.41 -19.76 -15.59
CA SER A 369 -13.61 -20.94 -15.93
C SER A 369 -12.82 -20.81 -17.24
N GLU A 370 -13.17 -19.84 -18.08
CA GLU A 370 -12.56 -19.66 -19.40
C GLU A 370 -11.87 -18.32 -19.59
N ILE A 371 -12.30 -17.28 -18.87
CA ILE A 371 -11.74 -15.93 -18.95
C ILE A 371 -11.53 -15.40 -17.53
N ASP A 372 -10.26 -15.26 -17.18
CA ASP A 372 -9.82 -14.85 -15.84
C ASP A 372 -9.68 -13.33 -15.71
N LEU A 373 -9.37 -12.62 -16.80
CA LEU A 373 -9.22 -11.16 -16.85
C LEU A 373 -9.85 -10.58 -18.12
N VAL A 374 -10.53 -9.44 -18.02
CA VAL A 374 -11.10 -8.69 -19.15
C VAL A 374 -10.67 -7.22 -19.08
N LEU A 375 -9.88 -6.80 -20.07
CA LEU A 375 -9.34 -5.45 -20.18
C LEU A 375 -10.11 -4.70 -21.27
N PHE A 376 -10.85 -3.67 -20.89
CA PHE A 376 -11.62 -2.84 -21.80
C PHE A 376 -10.81 -1.62 -22.24
N CYS A 377 -10.44 -1.54 -23.52
CA CYS A 377 -9.84 -0.35 -24.11
C CYS A 377 -10.94 0.55 -24.67
N PHE A 378 -11.11 1.73 -24.09
CA PHE A 378 -12.11 2.70 -24.53
C PHE A 378 -11.51 3.71 -25.51
N PRO A 379 -12.33 4.17 -26.49
CA PRO A 379 -11.92 5.19 -27.45
C PRO A 379 -11.69 6.55 -26.77
N PRO A 380 -10.92 7.47 -27.38
CA PRO A 380 -10.71 8.80 -26.83
C PRO A 380 -12.03 9.59 -26.79
N GLY A 381 -12.14 10.50 -25.82
CA GLY A 381 -13.32 11.33 -25.62
C GLY A 381 -14.31 10.79 -24.58
N SER A 382 -14.00 9.70 -23.89
CA SER A 382 -14.82 9.07 -22.84
C SER A 382 -14.70 9.71 -21.45
N GLY A 383 -14.15 10.92 -21.34
CA GLY A 383 -13.96 11.65 -20.07
C GLY A 383 -12.50 11.93 -19.71
N GLY A 384 -12.28 12.46 -18.50
CA GLY A 384 -10.98 12.93 -18.00
C GLY A 384 -10.21 11.92 -17.13
N TRP A 385 -10.68 10.68 -17.00
CA TRP A 385 -10.02 9.59 -16.28
C TRP A 385 -8.97 8.91 -17.17
N ALA A 386 -7.98 8.27 -16.56
CA ALA A 386 -6.91 7.55 -17.24
C ALA A 386 -7.22 6.05 -17.35
N ALA A 387 -7.46 5.40 -16.23
CA ALA A 387 -7.80 3.99 -16.14
C ALA A 387 -8.53 3.73 -14.82
N TYR A 388 -9.15 2.55 -14.69
CA TYR A 388 -9.75 2.11 -13.45
C TYR A 388 -9.99 0.61 -13.44
N ALA A 389 -10.09 0.02 -12.26
CA ALA A 389 -10.31 -1.40 -12.09
C ALA A 389 -11.19 -1.70 -10.89
N MET A 390 -11.78 -2.90 -10.93
CA MET A 390 -12.52 -3.46 -9.82
C MET A 390 -11.60 -4.34 -8.97
N VAL A 391 -11.55 -4.07 -7.66
CA VAL A 391 -10.70 -4.79 -6.71
C VAL A 391 -11.24 -6.20 -6.47
N ASN A 392 -10.39 -7.22 -6.55
CA ASN A 392 -10.79 -8.64 -6.43
C ASN A 392 -11.85 -9.08 -7.46
N GLU A 393 -11.91 -8.40 -8.60
CA GLU A 393 -12.73 -8.74 -9.76
C GLU A 393 -11.80 -8.84 -10.98
N ARG A 394 -12.33 -9.15 -12.16
CA ARG A 394 -11.58 -9.42 -13.39
C ARG A 394 -11.58 -8.28 -14.40
N PHE A 395 -12.31 -7.20 -14.16
CA PHE A 395 -12.52 -6.11 -15.10
C PHE A 395 -11.62 -4.92 -14.81
N SER A 396 -10.95 -4.46 -15.86
CA SER A 396 -10.19 -3.20 -15.89
C SER A 396 -10.56 -2.41 -17.14
N TYR A 397 -10.50 -1.10 -17.05
CA TYR A 397 -10.94 -0.16 -18.06
C TYR A 397 -9.86 0.88 -18.28
N TYR A 398 -9.58 1.18 -19.54
CA TYR A 398 -8.47 2.05 -19.90
C TYR A 398 -8.93 3.06 -20.93
N ASN A 399 -8.65 4.34 -20.67
CA ASN A 399 -8.95 5.41 -21.59
C ASN A 399 -7.86 5.49 -22.66
N ASN A 400 -8.20 5.05 -23.86
CA ASN A 400 -7.40 5.12 -25.07
C ASN A 400 -5.92 4.72 -24.89
N GLU A 401 -5.01 5.69 -24.74
CA GLU A 401 -3.57 5.48 -24.63
C GLU A 401 -3.17 4.70 -23.37
N ALA A 402 -3.95 4.81 -22.29
CA ALA A 402 -3.72 4.04 -21.06
C ALA A 402 -3.78 2.53 -21.32
N CYS A 403 -4.57 2.08 -22.30
CA CYS A 403 -4.65 0.65 -22.64
C CYS A 403 -3.36 0.11 -23.27
N SER A 404 -2.49 1.01 -23.73
CA SER A 404 -1.17 0.70 -24.28
C SER A 404 -0.02 0.97 -23.30
N SER A 405 -0.30 1.49 -22.11
CA SER A 405 0.73 1.75 -21.10
C SER A 405 0.94 0.51 -20.24
N VAL A 406 2.16 -0.03 -20.26
CA VAL A 406 2.56 -1.12 -19.36
C VAL A 406 2.36 -0.75 -17.88
N SER A 407 2.61 0.51 -17.51
CA SER A 407 2.41 0.97 -16.13
C SER A 407 0.94 0.91 -15.73
N ALA A 408 0.05 1.49 -16.55
CA ALA A 408 -1.39 1.44 -16.30
C ALA A 408 -1.92 0.01 -16.30
N GLN A 409 -1.50 -0.83 -17.25
CA GLN A 409 -1.90 -2.23 -17.31
C GLN A 409 -1.53 -3.00 -16.04
N LEU A 410 -0.28 -2.89 -15.57
CA LEU A 410 0.14 -3.58 -14.33
C LEU A 410 -0.54 -3.03 -13.09
N HIS A 411 -0.80 -1.72 -13.04
CA HIS A 411 -1.51 -1.05 -11.96
C HIS A 411 -2.94 -1.58 -11.83
N GLU A 412 -3.72 -1.49 -12.91
CA GLU A 412 -5.14 -1.87 -12.91
C GLU A 412 -5.34 -3.38 -12.70
N VAL A 413 -4.51 -4.21 -13.34
CA VAL A 413 -4.56 -5.66 -13.07
C VAL A 413 -4.08 -5.95 -11.65
N GLY A 414 -3.24 -5.10 -11.07
CA GLY A 414 -2.89 -5.18 -9.65
C GLY A 414 -4.12 -5.06 -8.75
N HIS A 415 -5.04 -4.15 -9.05
CA HIS A 415 -6.32 -4.06 -8.34
C HIS A 415 -7.18 -5.31 -8.54
N ASN A 416 -7.28 -5.85 -9.76
CA ASN A 416 -7.98 -7.13 -9.99
C ASN A 416 -7.42 -8.25 -9.10
N LEU A 417 -6.10 -8.28 -8.89
CA LEU A 417 -5.38 -9.20 -8.01
C LEU A 417 -5.42 -8.82 -6.52
N GLY A 418 -6.22 -7.82 -6.15
CA GLY A 418 -6.48 -7.41 -4.78
C GLY A 418 -5.48 -6.41 -4.21
N LEU A 419 -4.59 -5.81 -5.01
CA LEU A 419 -3.63 -4.83 -4.52
C LEU A 419 -4.28 -3.45 -4.36
N GLY A 420 -3.97 -2.73 -3.28
CA GLY A 420 -4.32 -1.31 -3.14
C GLY A 420 -3.22 -0.38 -3.66
N HIS A 421 -3.47 0.93 -3.65
CA HIS A 421 -2.46 1.93 -3.98
C HIS A 421 -1.21 1.86 -3.08
N SER A 422 -0.13 2.45 -3.57
CA SER A 422 1.14 2.65 -2.85
C SER A 422 1.48 4.14 -2.84
N GLY A 423 1.34 4.74 -1.67
CA GLY A 423 1.54 6.17 -1.46
C GLY A 423 2.77 6.51 -0.62
N GLY A 424 2.97 7.81 -0.42
CA GLY A 424 4.00 8.35 0.46
C GLY A 424 3.49 9.64 1.10
N GLY A 425 3.27 9.61 2.42
CA GLY A 425 2.87 10.78 3.20
C GLY A 425 1.51 11.42 2.85
N LYS A 426 1.41 12.11 1.71
CA LYS A 426 0.31 13.05 1.38
C LYS A 426 -0.58 12.63 0.22
N THR A 427 -0.19 11.69 -0.65
CA THR A 427 -0.99 11.28 -1.82
C THR A 427 -0.93 9.76 -2.06
N HIS A 428 -1.95 9.25 -2.77
CA HIS A 428 -2.11 7.83 -3.14
C HIS A 428 -0.99 7.28 -4.05
N TYR A 429 -0.25 8.17 -4.75
CA TYR A 429 0.75 7.80 -5.77
C TYR A 429 2.18 8.27 -5.47
N ASP A 430 2.51 8.69 -4.25
CA ASP A 430 3.86 9.21 -3.95
C ASP A 430 4.93 8.11 -3.76
N ASP A 431 4.56 6.82 -3.93
CA ASP A 431 5.53 5.71 -3.93
C ASP A 431 5.96 5.36 -5.36
N THR A 432 7.21 5.66 -5.71
CA THR A 432 7.78 5.35 -7.02
C THR A 432 8.59 4.05 -7.03
N THR A 433 8.45 3.22 -6.00
CA THR A 433 9.21 1.97 -5.83
C THR A 433 8.55 0.74 -6.47
N GLY A 434 7.34 0.88 -7.01
CA GLY A 434 6.68 -0.17 -7.76
C GLY A 434 5.39 0.27 -8.44
N PHE A 435 4.79 -0.63 -9.23
CA PHE A 435 3.68 -0.28 -10.14
C PHE A 435 2.38 0.16 -9.47
N MET A 436 2.16 -0.18 -8.20
CA MET A 436 0.94 0.26 -7.48
C MET A 436 1.03 1.69 -6.96
N GLY A 437 2.13 2.42 -7.21
CA GLY A 437 2.23 3.84 -6.90
C GLY A 437 2.18 4.69 -8.16
N GLU A 438 3.10 5.62 -8.36
CA GLU A 438 3.03 6.56 -9.51
C GLU A 438 2.98 5.84 -10.88
N SER A 439 2.09 6.31 -11.74
CA SER A 439 1.94 5.84 -13.12
C SER A 439 2.90 6.55 -14.07
N TYR A 440 3.32 5.84 -15.12
CA TYR A 440 4.31 6.35 -16.07
C TYR A 440 3.92 6.05 -17.52
N ASN A 441 4.35 6.93 -18.43
CA ASN A 441 4.06 6.84 -19.86
C ASN A 441 5.23 6.26 -20.67
N GLU A 442 6.29 5.76 -20.03
CA GLU A 442 7.36 5.09 -20.77
C GLU A 442 6.98 3.66 -21.12
N ASP A 443 7.18 3.36 -22.40
CA ASP A 443 7.03 2.02 -22.94
C ASP A 443 8.13 1.09 -22.43
N ASP A 444 7.87 -0.21 -22.42
CA ASP A 444 8.83 -1.25 -22.03
C ASP A 444 9.50 -1.02 -20.65
N THR A 445 8.78 -0.51 -19.64
CA THR A 445 9.33 -0.26 -18.29
C THR A 445 9.45 -1.55 -17.44
N HIS A 446 10.68 -1.95 -17.08
CA HIS A 446 10.92 -3.12 -16.23
C HIS A 446 11.01 -2.76 -14.74
N MET A 447 9.87 -2.87 -14.05
CA MET A 447 9.74 -2.62 -12.60
C MET A 447 8.86 -3.70 -11.95
N CYS A 448 9.01 -3.98 -10.67
CA CYS A 448 8.11 -4.88 -9.94
C CYS A 448 7.41 -4.14 -8.81
N PHE A 449 6.69 -4.87 -7.96
CA PHE A 449 5.96 -4.27 -6.86
C PHE A 449 6.86 -4.02 -5.64
N ASN A 450 6.41 -3.15 -4.74
CA ASN A 450 7.10 -2.89 -3.47
C ASN A 450 7.00 -4.11 -2.51
N PRO A 451 7.74 -4.13 -1.39
CA PRO A 451 7.79 -5.28 -0.48
C PRO A 451 6.43 -5.69 0.12
N ALA A 452 5.55 -4.73 0.42
CA ALA A 452 4.23 -5.03 0.97
C ALA A 452 3.35 -5.78 -0.05
N LYS A 453 3.37 -5.31 -1.31
CA LYS A 453 2.64 -5.96 -2.41
C LYS A 453 3.23 -7.32 -2.77
N ASN A 454 4.56 -7.46 -2.81
CA ASN A 454 5.22 -8.75 -3.01
C ASN A 454 4.88 -9.76 -1.91
N TYR A 455 4.76 -9.31 -0.66
CA TYR A 455 4.28 -10.15 0.44
C TYR A 455 2.83 -10.58 0.18
N GLN A 456 1.94 -9.63 -0.12
CA GLN A 456 0.52 -9.90 -0.35
C GLN A 456 0.29 -10.96 -1.45
N LEU A 457 1.01 -10.85 -2.57
CA LEU A 457 0.91 -11.75 -3.72
C LEU A 457 1.40 -13.18 -3.45
N GLY A 458 2.21 -13.40 -2.41
CA GLY A 458 2.72 -14.71 -2.02
C GLY A 458 3.73 -15.34 -3.01
N TRP A 459 4.18 -14.60 -4.02
CA TRP A 459 5.14 -15.11 -5.01
C TRP A 459 6.50 -15.48 -4.43
N TYR A 460 6.79 -15.06 -3.20
CA TYR A 460 8.09 -15.26 -2.56
C TYR A 460 7.96 -15.91 -1.18
N ASP A 461 6.86 -16.59 -0.86
CA ASP A 461 6.60 -17.15 0.48
C ASP A 461 7.74 -18.05 1.00
N ASP A 462 8.51 -18.70 0.11
CA ASP A 462 9.70 -19.50 0.47
C ASP A 462 10.94 -18.67 0.87
N LYS A 463 10.88 -17.36 0.70
CA LYS A 463 11.92 -16.35 0.97
C LYS A 463 11.37 -15.16 1.74
N VAL A 464 10.28 -15.34 2.47
CA VAL A 464 9.70 -14.34 3.36
C VAL A 464 9.96 -14.75 4.81
N VAL A 465 10.13 -13.77 5.69
CA VAL A 465 10.18 -14.01 7.13
C VAL A 465 9.26 -13.06 7.87
N ASP A 466 8.40 -13.62 8.71
CA ASP A 466 7.61 -12.90 9.69
C ASP A 466 8.42 -12.79 10.99
N TYR A 467 8.58 -11.56 11.48
CA TYR A 467 9.41 -11.26 12.63
C TYR A 467 8.73 -10.26 13.56
N ASN A 468 8.38 -10.72 14.75
CA ASN A 468 7.95 -9.85 15.84
C ASN A 468 9.16 -9.36 16.67
N PRO A 469 9.57 -8.09 16.55
CA PRO A 469 10.73 -7.57 17.29
C PRO A 469 10.49 -7.42 18.79
N LEU A 470 9.23 -7.40 19.25
CA LEU A 470 8.87 -7.16 20.65
C LEU A 470 8.90 -8.45 21.49
N THR A 471 8.59 -9.60 20.88
CA THR A 471 8.49 -10.90 21.57
C THR A 471 9.73 -11.78 21.36
N HIS A 472 10.54 -11.49 20.34
CA HIS A 472 11.73 -12.29 20.05
C HIS A 472 12.74 -12.25 21.21
N ARG A 473 13.42 -13.37 21.51
CA ARG A 473 14.35 -13.49 22.65
C ARG A 473 15.48 -12.46 22.63
N ASP A 474 16.10 -12.31 21.46
CA ASP A 474 17.20 -11.37 21.25
C ASP A 474 16.64 -10.01 20.83
N ALA A 475 17.11 -8.94 21.46
CA ALA A 475 16.69 -7.56 21.16
C ALA A 475 17.27 -7.03 19.83
N VAL A 476 18.30 -7.70 19.29
CA VAL A 476 18.95 -7.34 18.03
C VAL A 476 18.92 -8.56 17.12
N ARG A 477 18.48 -8.37 15.88
CA ARG A 477 18.46 -9.43 14.87
C ARG A 477 18.91 -8.90 13.52
N THR A 478 19.75 -9.68 12.84
CA THR A 478 20.24 -9.37 11.50
C THR A 478 19.59 -10.28 10.46
N PHE A 479 19.28 -9.72 9.30
CA PHE A 479 18.74 -10.42 8.13
C PHE A 479 19.56 -10.07 6.90
N VAL A 480 19.67 -11.01 5.96
CA VAL A 480 20.13 -10.73 4.61
C VAL A 480 18.91 -10.64 3.71
N VAL A 481 18.82 -9.57 2.93
CA VAL A 481 17.71 -9.25 2.04
C VAL A 481 18.24 -9.09 0.62
N ASN A 482 17.53 -9.67 -0.34
CA ASN A 482 17.78 -9.52 -1.77
C ASN A 482 16.64 -8.76 -2.43
N GLY A 483 16.93 -8.15 -3.59
CA GLY A 483 15.88 -7.62 -4.43
C GLY A 483 15.18 -8.73 -5.20
N VAL A 484 13.97 -8.45 -5.65
CA VAL A 484 13.13 -9.41 -6.40
C VAL A 484 13.91 -10.05 -7.56
N SER A 485 14.74 -9.28 -8.26
CA SER A 485 15.58 -9.73 -9.38
C SER A 485 16.56 -10.86 -9.06
N ASP A 486 16.83 -11.12 -7.78
CA ASP A 486 17.76 -12.16 -7.33
C ASP A 486 17.06 -13.36 -6.66
N TYR A 487 15.72 -13.43 -6.68
CA TYR A 487 14.95 -14.47 -5.97
C TYR A 487 15.40 -15.90 -6.29
N LYS A 488 15.60 -16.24 -7.58
CA LYS A 488 16.04 -17.59 -7.99
C LYS A 488 17.54 -17.86 -7.82
N ASN A 489 18.29 -16.98 -7.16
CA ASN A 489 19.71 -17.22 -6.95
C ASN A 489 19.93 -18.32 -5.91
N SER A 490 20.24 -19.54 -6.38
CA SER A 490 20.37 -20.75 -5.56
C SER A 490 21.50 -20.72 -4.52
N ILE A 491 22.40 -19.73 -4.60
CA ILE A 491 23.52 -19.56 -3.66
C ILE A 491 23.06 -18.77 -2.42
N SER A 492 22.01 -17.95 -2.54
CA SER A 492 21.58 -17.03 -1.49
C SER A 492 20.50 -17.62 -0.59
N LYS A 493 20.72 -17.55 0.73
CA LYS A 493 19.68 -17.78 1.77
C LYS A 493 18.96 -16.49 2.17
N ALA A 494 19.13 -15.40 1.43
CA ALA A 494 18.50 -14.12 1.75
C ALA A 494 16.98 -14.18 1.58
N ASN A 495 16.30 -13.29 2.29
CA ASN A 495 14.87 -13.06 2.17
C ASN A 495 14.59 -12.02 1.06
N ILE A 496 13.41 -12.09 0.45
CA ILE A 496 12.90 -11.02 -0.44
C ILE A 496 12.12 -9.99 0.38
N VAL A 497 11.38 -10.43 1.39
CA VAL A 497 10.65 -9.54 2.32
C VAL A 497 10.87 -9.98 3.75
N VAL A 498 11.10 -9.01 4.63
CA VAL A 498 11.01 -9.17 6.09
C VAL A 498 9.78 -8.42 6.55
N ARG A 499 8.77 -9.13 7.07
CA ARG A 499 7.57 -8.53 7.67
C ARG A 499 7.81 -8.33 9.16
N LEU A 500 7.60 -7.10 9.64
CA LEU A 500 7.55 -6.78 11.05
C LEU A 500 6.10 -6.85 11.54
N GLU A 501 5.83 -7.84 12.37
CA GLU A 501 4.49 -8.09 12.89
C GLU A 501 4.10 -7.10 13.99
N MET A 502 2.87 -6.60 13.92
CA MET A 502 2.20 -5.80 14.95
C MET A 502 0.95 -6.57 15.43
N PRO A 503 1.07 -7.48 16.41
CA PRO A 503 0.03 -8.48 16.75
C PRO A 503 -1.34 -7.91 17.13
N ASP A 504 -1.39 -6.65 17.58
CA ASP A 504 -2.62 -5.99 18.04
C ASP A 504 -3.19 -5.03 16.98
N LYS A 505 -2.70 -5.12 15.75
CA LYS A 505 -2.96 -4.19 14.66
C LYS A 505 -3.26 -4.94 13.37
N THR A 506 -3.96 -4.25 12.48
CA THR A 506 -4.13 -4.70 11.09
C THR A 506 -2.96 -4.27 10.22
N GLU A 507 -2.18 -3.30 10.69
CA GLU A 507 -1.05 -2.72 10.00
C GLU A 507 0.24 -3.47 10.34
N ASP A 508 1.08 -3.70 9.34
CA ASP A 508 2.42 -4.25 9.52
C ASP A 508 3.42 -3.47 8.67
N PHE A 509 4.71 -3.60 8.99
CA PHE A 509 5.79 -3.09 8.15
C PHE A 509 6.43 -4.19 7.33
N TYR A 510 6.81 -3.85 6.11
CA TYR A 510 7.41 -4.73 5.12
C TYR A 510 8.70 -4.09 4.65
N ILE A 511 9.80 -4.83 4.82
CA ILE A 511 11.14 -4.38 4.47
C ILE A 511 11.64 -5.21 3.30
N GLY A 512 12.10 -4.55 2.25
CA GLY A 512 12.71 -5.21 1.09
C GLY A 512 13.84 -4.38 0.50
N PHE A 513 14.59 -5.00 -0.41
CA PHE A 513 15.69 -4.33 -1.11
C PHE A 513 15.25 -3.99 -2.54
N ASN A 514 15.06 -2.70 -2.85
CA ASN A 514 14.58 -2.27 -4.16
C ASN A 514 15.72 -2.22 -5.19
N ARG A 515 16.36 -3.36 -5.43
CA ARG A 515 17.56 -3.47 -6.27
C ARG A 515 17.24 -3.12 -7.72
N LYS A 516 17.97 -2.17 -8.30
CA LYS A 516 17.74 -1.62 -9.64
C LYS A 516 18.47 -2.43 -10.70
N THR A 517 17.99 -3.64 -10.96
CA THR A 517 18.64 -4.58 -11.89
C THR A 517 17.66 -5.59 -12.48
N GLY A 518 18.02 -6.20 -13.62
CA GLY A 518 17.23 -7.27 -14.25
C GLY A 518 15.78 -6.86 -14.51
N ILE A 519 14.84 -7.60 -13.90
CA ILE A 519 13.38 -7.41 -14.01
C ILE A 519 12.89 -6.13 -13.33
N ASN A 520 13.74 -5.46 -12.56
CA ASN A 520 13.45 -4.25 -11.79
C ASN A 520 14.42 -3.10 -12.13
N ARG A 521 15.08 -3.17 -13.29
CA ARG A 521 16.15 -2.23 -13.69
C ARG A 521 15.66 -0.81 -13.95
N ASP A 522 14.37 -0.64 -14.22
CA ASP A 522 13.77 0.66 -14.53
C ASP A 522 12.99 1.23 -13.35
N THR A 523 13.14 0.67 -12.14
CA THR A 523 12.55 1.24 -10.92
C THR A 523 12.87 2.73 -10.82
N LYS A 524 11.83 3.53 -10.59
CA LYS A 524 11.89 5.00 -10.71
C LYS A 524 12.36 5.64 -9.41
N GLY A 525 11.92 5.12 -8.26
CA GLY A 525 12.35 5.56 -6.93
C GLY A 525 13.21 4.54 -6.19
N ASP A 526 14.07 5.03 -5.30
CA ASP A 526 14.78 4.26 -4.29
C ASP A 526 15.52 3.01 -4.80
N GLY A 527 16.05 3.09 -6.02
CA GLY A 527 16.87 2.04 -6.61
C GLY A 527 18.11 1.74 -5.77
N ASP A 528 18.36 0.45 -5.51
CA ASP A 528 19.46 -0.03 -4.67
C ASP A 528 19.41 0.45 -3.21
N ARG A 529 18.21 0.73 -2.69
CA ARG A 529 17.95 1.09 -1.29
C ARG A 529 17.07 0.07 -0.58
N ILE A 530 17.17 0.00 0.74
CA ILE A 530 16.23 -0.77 1.57
C ILE A 530 14.98 0.07 1.78
N THR A 531 13.84 -0.40 1.31
CA THR A 531 12.56 0.28 1.47
C THR A 531 11.81 -0.30 2.67
N VAL A 532 11.21 0.59 3.46
CA VAL A 532 10.35 0.26 4.60
C VAL A 532 8.96 0.79 4.27
N VAL A 533 8.01 -0.12 4.13
CA VAL A 533 6.64 0.17 3.69
C VAL A 533 5.67 -0.34 4.75
N ARG A 534 4.68 0.46 5.13
CA ARG A 534 3.59 0.05 6.04
C ARG A 534 2.34 -0.25 5.24
N LYS A 535 1.60 -1.30 5.56
CA LYS A 535 0.24 -1.50 5.05
C LYS A 535 -0.74 -0.88 6.05
N GLU A 536 -1.57 0.06 5.62
CA GLU A 536 -2.40 0.87 6.53
C GLU A 536 -3.71 0.20 6.93
N ILE A 537 -4.24 -0.67 6.09
CA ILE A 537 -5.54 -1.33 6.28
C ILE A 537 -5.52 -2.76 5.75
N GLY A 538 -6.43 -3.60 6.27
CA GLY A 538 -6.65 -4.98 5.85
C GLY A 538 -5.56 -5.95 6.31
N LEU A 539 -5.88 -7.24 6.38
CA LEU A 539 -4.92 -8.27 6.79
C LEU A 539 -3.74 -8.38 5.79
N PRO A 540 -2.62 -9.04 6.15
CA PRO A 540 -1.38 -9.04 5.34
C PRO A 540 -1.53 -9.50 3.88
N LYS A 541 -2.50 -10.39 3.61
CA LYS A 541 -2.78 -10.95 2.27
C LYS A 541 -4.03 -10.35 1.62
N GLU A 542 -4.72 -9.42 2.28
CA GLU A 542 -5.94 -8.78 1.78
C GLU A 542 -5.66 -7.43 1.12
N TYR A 543 -6.67 -6.87 0.46
CA TYR A 543 -6.65 -5.51 -0.06
C TYR A 543 -6.19 -4.51 1.00
N GLY A 544 -5.38 -3.54 0.57
CA GLY A 544 -4.98 -2.44 1.42
C GLY A 544 -3.91 -1.55 0.81
N MET A 545 -4.06 -0.27 1.08
CA MET A 545 -3.07 0.73 0.72
C MET A 545 -1.77 0.51 1.50
N SER A 546 -0.65 0.78 0.84
CA SER A 546 0.66 0.79 1.49
C SER A 546 1.29 2.17 1.43
N ILE A 547 1.97 2.58 2.50
CA ILE A 547 2.66 3.85 2.58
C ILE A 547 4.16 3.62 2.77
N LYS A 548 4.97 4.24 1.92
CA LYS A 548 6.43 4.25 2.07
C LYS A 548 6.82 5.13 3.26
N HIS A 549 7.50 4.54 4.24
CA HIS A 549 8.00 5.21 5.44
C HIS A 549 9.45 5.65 5.33
N ALA A 550 10.29 4.82 4.73
CA ALA A 550 11.70 5.10 4.58
C ALA A 550 12.30 4.38 3.38
N ALA A 551 13.38 4.96 2.87
CA ALA A 551 14.31 4.30 2.01
C ALA A 551 15.72 4.57 2.52
N LEU A 552 16.49 3.50 2.72
CA LEU A 552 17.76 3.52 3.41
C LEU A 552 18.88 3.16 2.45
N SER A 553 19.89 4.01 2.42
CA SER A 553 21.21 3.74 1.85
C SER A 553 22.10 3.04 2.89
N ILE A 554 23.25 2.52 2.46
CA ILE A 554 24.16 1.79 3.36
C ILE A 554 24.57 2.65 4.56
N GLY A 555 24.38 2.06 5.74
CA GLY A 555 24.53 2.58 7.10
C GLY A 555 23.51 3.61 7.57
N GLN A 556 22.52 3.96 6.75
CA GLN A 556 21.35 4.67 7.25
C GLN A 556 20.47 3.74 8.09
N PHE A 557 19.70 4.36 8.98
CA PHE A 557 18.69 3.68 9.76
C PHE A 557 17.39 4.50 9.79
N HIS A 558 16.30 3.81 10.09
CA HIS A 558 15.00 4.40 10.38
C HIS A 558 14.53 3.89 11.74
N VAL A 559 13.92 4.78 12.54
CA VAL A 559 13.33 4.41 13.83
C VAL A 559 11.81 4.48 13.70
N LEU A 560 11.17 3.36 14.00
CA LEU A 560 9.74 3.27 14.20
C LEU A 560 9.45 3.56 15.68
N GLU A 561 9.03 4.78 15.97
CA GLU A 561 8.69 5.21 17.32
C GLU A 561 7.36 4.60 17.77
N ASN A 562 7.27 4.24 19.05
CA ASN A 562 6.06 3.65 19.66
C ASN A 562 5.48 2.48 18.82
N PHE A 563 6.35 1.56 18.42
CA PHE A 563 5.98 0.38 17.63
C PHE A 563 4.89 -0.42 18.35
N ASN A 564 3.90 -0.90 17.59
CA ASN A 564 2.67 -1.52 18.11
C ASN A 564 1.86 -0.62 19.08
N ASN A 565 1.97 0.71 18.97
CA ASN A 565 1.43 1.69 19.92
C ASN A 565 1.91 1.50 21.37
N GLU A 566 2.99 0.74 21.59
CA GLU A 566 3.58 0.59 22.92
C GLU A 566 4.48 1.79 23.21
N GLN A 567 4.08 2.60 24.19
CA GLN A 567 4.81 3.81 24.55
C GLN A 567 6.26 3.48 24.94
N ASN A 568 7.22 4.22 24.36
CA ASN A 568 8.67 4.03 24.55
C ASN A 568 9.22 2.67 24.08
N ARG A 569 8.50 1.95 23.21
CA ARG A 569 9.03 0.78 22.50
C ARG A 569 9.33 1.18 21.06
N SER A 570 10.61 1.42 20.76
CA SER A 570 11.02 1.89 19.43
C SER A 570 11.88 0.85 18.73
N ILE A 571 11.62 0.64 17.44
CA ILE A 571 12.33 -0.34 16.61
C ILE A 571 13.22 0.39 15.60
N ARG A 572 14.53 0.14 15.65
CA ARG A 572 15.48 0.66 14.66
C ARG A 572 15.71 -0.37 13.56
N ILE A 573 15.54 0.04 12.32
CA ILE A 573 15.89 -0.73 11.11
C ILE A 573 17.10 -0.06 10.50
N LYS A 574 18.22 -0.78 10.37
CA LYS A 574 19.47 -0.26 9.80
C LYS A 574 19.91 -1.10 8.62
N TYR A 575 20.35 -0.45 7.54
CA TYR A 575 21.02 -1.13 6.43
C TYR A 575 22.53 -1.15 6.73
N ASP A 576 23.10 -2.28 7.13
CA ASP A 576 24.50 -2.31 7.58
C ASP A 576 25.51 -2.35 6.45
N THR A 577 25.41 -3.34 5.57
CA THR A 577 26.40 -3.61 4.53
C THR A 577 25.73 -4.19 3.29
N ASN A 578 26.37 -4.02 2.13
CA ASN A 578 25.99 -4.70 0.91
C ASN A 578 27.18 -5.53 0.41
N THR A 579 26.96 -6.81 0.18
CA THR A 579 28.00 -7.76 -0.21
C THR A 579 27.65 -8.44 -1.53
N ASN A 580 28.55 -9.29 -2.03
CA ASN A 580 28.34 -10.05 -3.27
C ASN A 580 27.98 -9.13 -4.47
N ASN A 581 28.80 -8.08 -4.67
CA ASN A 581 28.66 -7.10 -5.73
C ASN A 581 27.30 -6.37 -5.74
N GLY A 582 26.89 -5.87 -4.59
CA GLY A 582 25.67 -5.07 -4.49
C GLY A 582 24.38 -5.89 -4.41
N ARG A 583 24.46 -7.21 -4.26
CA ARG A 583 23.31 -8.12 -4.28
C ARG A 583 22.70 -8.33 -2.90
N ASP A 584 23.54 -8.60 -1.91
CA ASP A 584 23.12 -9.10 -0.60
C ASP A 584 23.17 -7.97 0.42
N ALA A 585 22.02 -7.35 0.65
CA ALA A 585 21.85 -6.27 1.61
C ALA A 585 21.65 -6.87 3.02
N THR A 586 22.55 -6.55 3.95
CA THR A 586 22.42 -6.97 5.35
C THR A 586 21.74 -5.87 6.13
N ILE A 587 20.61 -6.18 6.77
CA ILE A 587 19.88 -5.26 7.64
C ILE A 587 19.91 -5.75 9.09
N THR A 588 19.94 -4.82 10.04
CA THR A 588 19.78 -5.12 11.47
C THR A 588 18.55 -4.42 12.02
N ILE A 589 17.76 -5.18 12.77
CA ILE A 589 16.54 -4.75 13.43
C ILE A 589 16.77 -4.83 14.93
N THR A 590 16.60 -3.69 15.61
CA THR A 590 16.88 -3.54 17.04
C THR A 590 15.64 -3.05 17.78
N ASP A 591 15.19 -3.79 18.80
CA ASP A 591 14.34 -3.26 19.86
C ASP A 591 15.23 -2.40 20.79
N ILE A 592 15.20 -1.09 20.56
CA ILE A 592 16.09 -0.13 21.22
C ILE A 592 15.92 -0.21 22.74
N THR A 593 14.67 -0.36 23.19
CA THR A 593 14.30 -0.36 24.60
C THR A 593 14.84 -1.59 25.32
N ARG A 594 14.76 -2.78 24.70
CA ARG A 594 15.29 -4.02 25.31
C ARG A 594 16.79 -4.19 25.13
N ALA A 595 17.36 -3.61 24.07
CA ALA A 595 18.79 -3.71 23.83
C ALA A 595 19.62 -2.98 24.90
N ASN A 596 19.00 -2.12 25.74
CA ASN A 596 19.70 -1.26 26.71
C ASN A 596 20.92 -0.59 26.04
N GLU A 597 20.80 -0.21 24.77
CA GLU A 597 21.83 0.56 24.10
C GLU A 597 21.85 1.92 24.79
N VAL A 598 22.78 2.08 25.75
CA VAL A 598 23.18 3.40 26.22
C VAL A 598 23.52 4.19 24.96
N PRO A 599 22.88 5.34 24.72
CA PRO A 599 23.23 6.17 23.58
C PRO A 599 24.74 6.37 23.60
N ILE A 600 25.45 5.87 22.59
CA ILE A 600 26.89 6.03 22.54
C ILE A 600 27.14 7.54 22.49
N PRO A 601 27.82 8.15 23.48
CA PRO A 601 28.09 9.58 23.45
C PRO A 601 28.78 9.93 22.14
N CYS A 602 28.26 10.95 21.46
CA CYS A 602 28.72 11.35 20.15
C CYS A 602 28.76 12.87 20.06
N ALA A 603 29.65 13.37 19.20
CA ALA A 603 29.60 14.75 18.77
C ALA A 603 28.67 14.87 17.56
N GLU A 604 27.86 15.93 17.54
CA GLU A 604 27.06 16.29 16.38
C GLU A 604 27.95 16.92 15.30
N TYR A 605 27.80 16.43 14.08
CA TYR A 605 28.42 16.99 12.88
C TYR A 605 27.31 17.34 11.89
N VAL A 606 27.51 18.39 11.11
CA VAL A 606 26.54 18.84 10.12
C VAL A 606 27.13 18.67 8.73
N VAL A 607 26.43 17.95 7.86
CA VAL A 607 26.71 17.91 6.43
C VAL A 607 25.72 18.82 5.72
N GLU A 608 26.24 19.79 4.98
CA GLU A 608 25.44 20.65 4.11
C GLU A 608 25.77 20.33 2.66
N LEU A 609 24.76 20.02 1.87
CA LEU A 609 24.88 19.79 0.44
C LEU A 609 23.82 20.58 -0.32
N LYS A 610 24.27 21.46 -1.19
CA LYS A 610 23.44 22.13 -2.19
C LYS A 610 23.56 21.37 -3.51
N THR A 611 22.44 20.87 -4.02
CA THR A 611 22.38 20.20 -5.31
C THR A 611 22.67 21.17 -6.45
N ASP A 612 23.05 20.65 -7.61
CA ASP A 612 23.14 21.38 -8.87
C ASP A 612 21.86 21.14 -9.70
N ASN A 613 21.94 21.15 -11.04
CA ASN A 613 20.78 20.84 -11.89
C ASN A 613 20.50 19.34 -12.02
N PHE A 614 21.34 18.47 -11.47
CA PHE A 614 21.26 17.00 -11.52
C PHE A 614 21.30 16.40 -10.09
N PRO A 615 20.28 16.69 -9.26
CA PRO A 615 20.29 16.32 -7.85
C PRO A 615 20.40 14.80 -7.63
N ASN A 616 19.80 14.00 -8.52
CA ASN A 616 19.79 12.54 -8.45
C ASN A 616 21.16 11.89 -8.63
N ASP A 617 22.18 12.64 -9.10
CA ASP A 617 23.51 12.09 -9.32
C ASP A 617 24.39 12.02 -8.05
N ASN A 618 23.98 12.76 -7.02
CA ASN A 618 24.82 13.02 -5.89
C ASN A 618 24.43 12.15 -4.70
N SER A 619 25.41 11.46 -4.11
CA SER A 619 25.21 10.75 -2.84
C SER A 619 26.42 10.85 -1.93
N TRP A 620 26.22 10.80 -0.62
CA TRP A 620 27.30 10.76 0.35
C TRP A 620 27.00 9.86 1.53
N VAL A 621 28.07 9.37 2.17
CA VAL A 621 28.02 8.49 3.34
C VAL A 621 29.19 8.80 4.28
N ILE A 622 29.02 8.60 5.58
CA ILE A 622 30.06 8.68 6.59
C ILE A 622 30.26 7.29 7.20
N ILE A 623 31.43 6.68 7.01
CA ILE A 623 31.78 5.34 7.51
C ILE A 623 32.94 5.40 8.51
N GLU A 624 33.04 4.45 9.44
CA GLU A 624 34.21 4.33 10.33
C GLU A 624 35.49 3.95 9.55
N ASP A 625 36.58 4.70 9.74
CA ASP A 625 37.88 4.47 9.09
C ASP A 625 38.53 3.18 9.67
N GLY A 626 38.63 2.13 8.86
CA GLY A 626 39.17 0.83 9.27
C GLY A 626 38.18 -0.09 10.01
N GLY A 627 36.90 0.32 10.13
CA GLY A 627 35.84 -0.47 10.75
C GLY A 627 35.19 -1.51 9.82
N THR A 628 34.13 -2.17 10.28
CA THR A 628 33.37 -3.20 9.54
C THR A 628 32.50 -2.66 8.39
N GLY A 629 32.68 -1.39 8.00
CA GLY A 629 31.85 -0.71 6.99
C GLY A 629 30.55 -0.11 7.52
N GLN A 630 30.38 -0.02 8.85
CA GLN A 630 29.26 0.67 9.48
C GLN A 630 29.25 2.17 9.09
N SER A 631 28.12 2.65 8.58
CA SER A 631 27.89 4.09 8.38
C SER A 631 27.13 4.74 9.54
N TYR A 632 27.41 6.03 9.71
CA TYR A 632 26.95 6.90 10.80
C TYR A 632 26.15 8.12 10.27
N GLY A 633 25.96 8.18 8.95
CA GLY A 633 25.22 9.22 8.27
C GLY A 633 25.32 9.04 6.76
N ALA A 634 24.27 9.34 6.03
CA ALA A 634 24.28 9.39 4.57
C ALA A 634 23.21 10.38 4.09
N ASN A 635 23.29 10.80 2.82
CA ASN A 635 22.30 11.71 2.27
C ASN A 635 20.89 11.11 2.15
N PRO A 636 19.84 11.92 2.33
CA PRO A 636 18.53 11.58 1.77
C PRO A 636 18.58 11.65 0.24
N GLU A 637 17.56 11.11 -0.43
CA GLU A 637 17.41 11.31 -1.87
C GLU A 637 17.27 12.80 -2.21
N TYR A 638 17.95 13.19 -3.27
CA TYR A 638 17.96 14.55 -3.78
C TYR A 638 17.21 14.58 -5.10
N ASN A 639 16.00 15.13 -5.10
CA ASN A 639 15.12 15.24 -6.27
C ASN A 639 14.91 16.70 -6.73
N GLU A 640 15.25 17.67 -5.89
CA GLU A 640 15.07 19.09 -6.18
C GLU A 640 16.39 19.73 -6.61
N LYS A 641 16.35 20.45 -7.74
CA LYS A 641 17.51 21.16 -8.29
C LYS A 641 17.85 22.38 -7.45
N ASN A 642 19.15 22.68 -7.31
CA ASN A 642 19.66 23.87 -6.61
C ASN A 642 19.21 24.04 -5.14
N LYS A 643 18.79 22.95 -4.49
CA LYS A 643 18.29 22.95 -3.11
C LYS A 643 19.40 22.63 -2.12
N LEU A 644 19.42 23.37 -1.01
CA LEU A 644 20.30 23.10 0.12
C LEU A 644 19.63 22.09 1.06
N TYR A 645 20.34 20.99 1.32
CA TYR A 645 20.01 19.98 2.30
C TYR A 645 21.03 20.03 3.44
N THR A 646 20.53 19.97 4.66
CA THR A 646 21.34 19.96 5.88
C THR A 646 21.03 18.68 6.64
N THR A 647 22.05 17.92 7.01
CA THR A 647 21.92 16.65 7.74
C THR A 647 22.83 16.67 8.96
N THR A 648 22.24 16.56 10.14
CA THR A 648 22.99 16.37 11.39
C THR A 648 23.26 14.89 11.60
N VAL A 649 24.50 14.53 11.91
CA VAL A 649 24.97 13.17 12.14
C VAL A 649 25.66 13.08 13.50
N CYS A 650 25.40 12.01 14.23
CA CYS A 650 25.97 11.72 15.53
C CYS A 650 27.16 10.78 15.35
N LEU A 651 28.38 11.31 15.50
CA LEU A 651 29.63 10.53 15.35
C LEU A 651 30.23 10.23 16.73
N PRO A 652 30.28 8.95 17.16
CA PRO A 652 30.90 8.58 18.43
C PRO A 652 32.31 9.14 18.64
N TYR A 653 32.61 9.53 19.88
CA TYR A 653 33.91 10.04 20.30
C TYR A 653 35.05 9.01 20.15
N ASN A 654 36.29 9.49 20.14
CA ASN A 654 37.52 8.68 20.07
C ASN A 654 37.64 7.80 18.83
N LYS A 655 36.95 8.14 17.74
CA LYS A 655 36.94 7.38 16.49
C LYS A 655 37.30 8.25 15.30
N LYS A 656 37.63 7.58 14.19
CA LYS A 656 37.93 8.19 12.90
C LYS A 656 36.91 7.72 11.88
N TYR A 657 36.51 8.61 10.99
CA TYR A 657 35.51 8.37 9.97
C TYR A 657 35.99 8.87 8.62
N ILE A 658 35.36 8.38 7.57
CA ILE A 658 35.53 8.82 6.19
C ILE A 658 34.17 9.31 5.71
N PHE A 659 34.06 10.60 5.39
CA PHE A 659 32.99 11.11 4.56
C PHE A 659 33.35 10.82 3.10
N ARG A 660 32.49 10.09 2.39
CA ARG A 660 32.60 9.79 0.98
C ARG A 660 31.43 10.40 0.24
N ILE A 661 31.70 11.18 -0.81
CA ILE A 661 30.69 11.70 -1.73
C ILE A 661 30.93 11.12 -3.13
N VAL A 662 29.86 10.80 -3.84
CA VAL A 662 29.84 10.18 -5.16
C VAL A 662 29.00 11.03 -6.09
N ASP A 663 29.54 11.24 -7.28
CA ASP A 663 28.92 11.85 -8.44
C ASP A 663 29.04 10.84 -9.59
N THR A 664 27.93 10.26 -10.01
CA THR A 664 27.90 9.11 -10.94
C THR A 664 28.18 9.53 -12.39
N TYR A 665 27.87 10.77 -12.80
CA TYR A 665 28.22 11.30 -14.13
C TYR A 665 29.65 11.86 -14.23
N LYS A 666 30.33 12.02 -13.09
CA LYS A 666 31.76 12.37 -12.97
C LYS A 666 32.09 13.78 -13.40
N ASP A 667 31.10 14.66 -13.47
CA ASP A 667 31.24 16.08 -13.75
C ASP A 667 31.31 16.92 -12.46
N GLY A 668 31.01 16.32 -11.31
CA GLY A 668 31.01 16.97 -10.01
C GLY A 668 29.83 17.95 -9.86
N LEU A 669 29.82 18.72 -8.76
CA LEU A 669 28.68 19.58 -8.40
C LEU A 669 28.72 21.02 -8.97
N CYS A 670 29.78 21.42 -9.68
CA CYS A 670 29.96 22.79 -10.19
C CYS A 670 30.89 22.81 -11.42
N CYS A 671 30.72 23.70 -12.40
CA CYS A 671 29.88 24.91 -12.43
C CYS A 671 29.03 25.07 -13.71
N ASN A 672 29.22 24.19 -14.69
CA ASN A 672 28.47 24.21 -15.94
C ASN A 672 27.13 23.46 -15.81
N GLN A 673 27.08 22.52 -14.88
CA GLN A 673 25.97 21.66 -14.51
C GLN A 673 25.12 22.24 -13.37
N GLY A 674 25.54 23.35 -12.78
CA GLY A 674 24.81 24.11 -11.76
C GLY A 674 25.74 24.63 -10.66
N GLU A 675 25.18 25.40 -9.72
CA GLU A 675 25.93 26.02 -8.62
C GLU A 675 25.77 25.22 -7.33
N GLY A 676 26.07 23.91 -7.43
CA GLY A 676 26.03 22.95 -6.33
C GLY A 676 27.31 23.00 -5.48
N SER A 677 27.21 22.54 -4.23
CA SER A 677 28.32 22.59 -3.27
C SER A 677 28.09 21.67 -2.09
N PHE A 678 29.14 21.20 -1.43
CA PHE A 678 29.01 20.51 -0.15
C PHE A 678 30.05 20.98 0.87
N ARG A 679 29.73 20.86 2.15
CA ARG A 679 30.68 21.05 3.26
C ARG A 679 30.27 20.27 4.51
N GLY A 680 31.25 19.92 5.32
CA GLY A 680 31.04 19.32 6.64
C GLY A 680 31.50 20.27 7.74
N LEU A 681 30.68 20.42 8.77
CA LEU A 681 30.93 21.25 9.96
C LEU A 681 30.98 20.36 11.21
N ASP A 682 31.84 20.68 12.16
CA ASP A 682 31.78 20.10 13.51
C ASP A 682 30.81 20.87 14.44
N GLN A 683 30.68 20.41 15.68
CA GLN A 683 29.85 21.00 16.73
C GLN A 683 30.13 22.49 17.02
N ASP A 684 31.33 22.98 16.70
CA ASP A 684 31.70 24.39 16.88
C ASP A 684 31.40 25.24 15.63
N GLY A 685 30.81 24.64 14.59
CA GLY A 685 30.61 25.24 13.28
C GLY A 685 31.90 25.36 12.45
N ARG A 686 33.00 24.69 12.84
CA ARG A 686 34.25 24.74 12.06
C ARG A 686 34.15 23.81 10.86
N GLN A 687 34.50 24.33 9.69
CA GLN A 687 34.49 23.57 8.45
C GLN A 687 35.63 22.55 8.39
N LEU A 688 35.29 21.28 8.20
CA LEU A 688 36.21 20.15 8.11
C LEU A 688 36.60 19.82 6.67
N PHE A 689 35.62 19.91 5.77
CA PHE A 689 35.79 19.66 4.34
C PHE A 689 34.80 20.48 3.53
N ALA A 690 35.10 20.72 2.25
CA ALA A 690 34.19 21.35 1.30
C ALA A 690 34.55 21.01 -0.15
N GLY A 691 33.55 21.04 -1.04
CA GLY A 691 33.71 20.85 -2.49
C GLY A 691 32.54 21.42 -3.31
N GLY A 692 32.54 21.16 -4.61
CA GLY A 692 31.65 21.83 -5.57
C GLY A 692 32.02 23.30 -5.72
N LYS A 693 31.07 24.24 -5.60
CA LYS A 693 31.34 25.69 -5.72
C LYS A 693 32.46 26.19 -4.80
N TYR A 694 32.62 25.61 -3.61
CA TYR A 694 33.68 26.00 -2.68
C TYR A 694 35.08 25.58 -3.14
N ASN A 695 35.18 24.52 -3.96
CA ASN A 695 36.41 24.03 -4.56
C ASN A 695 36.09 23.32 -5.89
N PRO A 696 35.97 24.06 -7.01
CA PRO A 696 35.43 23.53 -8.25
C PRO A 696 36.34 22.49 -8.90
N ARG A 697 35.83 21.26 -9.02
CA ARG A 697 36.45 20.18 -9.81
C ARG A 697 35.44 19.09 -10.13
N GLU A 698 35.68 18.42 -11.24
CA GLU A 698 35.05 17.16 -11.60
C GLU A 698 35.57 16.05 -10.67
N PHE A 699 34.69 15.14 -10.25
CA PHE A 699 35.07 13.97 -9.46
C PHE A 699 34.04 12.86 -9.68
N HIS A 700 34.47 11.60 -9.55
CA HIS A 700 33.54 10.47 -9.44
C HIS A 700 33.28 10.11 -7.97
N VAL A 701 34.35 10.08 -7.16
CA VAL A 701 34.32 9.79 -5.73
C VAL A 701 35.33 10.69 -5.06
N ASP A 702 34.91 11.34 -3.96
CA ASP A 702 35.78 12.11 -3.08
C ASP A 702 35.64 11.62 -1.64
N GLU A 703 36.76 11.61 -0.91
CA GLU A 703 36.83 11.13 0.46
C GLU A 703 37.56 12.12 1.39
N PHE A 704 37.00 12.32 2.57
CA PHE A 704 37.52 13.23 3.58
C PHE A 704 37.54 12.54 4.95
N LYS A 705 38.67 12.64 5.65
CA LYS A 705 38.81 12.06 6.98
C LYS A 705 38.24 13.00 8.04
N ILE A 706 37.41 12.44 8.92
CA ILE A 706 36.87 13.11 10.10
C ILE A 706 37.47 12.44 11.33
N SER A 707 38.04 13.22 12.25
CA SER A 707 38.50 12.70 13.54
C SER A 707 37.64 13.31 14.63
N VAL A 708 37.00 12.45 15.43
CA VAL A 708 36.20 12.89 16.57
C VAL A 708 37.07 12.79 17.82
N GLY A 709 37.19 13.90 18.54
CA GLY A 709 37.99 14.00 19.75
C GLY A 709 37.46 13.14 20.91
N PRO A 710 38.07 13.24 22.09
CA PRO A 710 37.54 12.62 23.30
C PRO A 710 36.21 13.24 23.71
N ASN A 711 35.39 12.46 24.42
CA ASN A 711 34.13 12.94 24.97
C ASN A 711 34.41 14.11 25.93
N PRO A 712 33.79 15.30 25.72
CA PRO A 712 33.96 16.44 26.61
C PRO A 712 33.31 16.20 27.99
N GLU A 713 32.37 15.27 28.09
CA GLU A 713 31.90 14.75 29.37
C GLU A 713 32.74 13.52 29.75
N PRO A 714 33.38 13.48 30.93
CA PRO A 714 34.07 12.27 31.36
C PRO A 714 33.05 11.12 31.43
N ASP A 715 33.45 9.94 30.96
CA ASP A 715 32.73 8.69 31.27
C ASP A 715 32.40 8.72 32.78
N PRO A 716 31.19 8.37 33.22
CA PRO A 716 30.90 8.33 34.65
C PRO A 716 31.95 7.47 35.32
N GLU A 717 32.87 8.12 36.05
CA GLU A 717 33.87 7.45 36.86
C GLU A 717 33.10 6.60 37.84
N PHE A 718 33.01 5.30 37.56
CA PHE A 718 32.69 4.34 38.61
C PHE A 718 33.76 4.55 39.68
N PRO A 719 33.41 4.95 40.91
CA PRO A 719 34.41 5.17 41.94
C PRO A 719 35.25 3.92 42.07
N GLU A 720 36.57 4.08 41.97
CA GLU A 720 37.50 3.01 42.32
C GLU A 720 37.11 2.50 43.70
N VAL A 721 36.77 1.22 43.77
CA VAL A 721 36.41 0.58 45.03
C VAL A 721 37.68 0.51 45.87
N ASP A 722 37.81 1.46 46.80
CA ASP A 722 38.78 1.42 47.89
C ASP A 722 38.64 0.07 48.61
N SER A 723 39.76 -0.64 48.73
CA SER A 723 39.83 -2.04 49.15
C SER A 723 39.72 -2.25 50.66
N ASP A 724 39.11 -1.33 51.41
CA ASP A 724 39.02 -1.42 52.87
C ASP A 724 37.68 -0.88 53.41
N ASP A 725 36.59 -1.63 53.21
CA ASP A 725 35.45 -1.55 54.14
C ASP A 725 34.71 -2.90 54.25
N GLU A 726 35.01 -3.64 55.31
CA GLU A 726 34.22 -4.78 55.77
C GLU A 726 32.92 -4.28 56.43
N ASN A 727 31.88 -4.02 55.62
CA ASN A 727 30.47 -4.31 55.88
C ASN A 727 29.55 -3.42 55.02
N HIS A 728 29.06 -3.95 53.90
CA HIS A 728 27.60 -3.95 53.67
C HIS A 728 27.18 -4.98 52.62
N GLU A 729 25.92 -5.36 52.78
CA GLU A 729 25.16 -6.46 52.20
C GLU A 729 25.08 -6.50 50.67
N GLY A 730 25.05 -7.72 50.11
CA GLY A 730 24.01 -8.01 49.11
C GLY A 730 24.40 -8.45 47.71
N VAL A 731 25.64 -8.87 47.41
CA VAL A 731 25.90 -9.54 46.11
C VAL A 731 25.22 -10.90 46.10
N VAL A 732 24.14 -11.06 45.32
CA VAL A 732 23.47 -12.35 45.11
C VAL A 732 24.41 -13.26 44.32
N VAL A 733 25.28 -13.97 45.03
CA VAL A 733 26.19 -14.94 44.40
C VAL A 733 25.39 -16.18 44.01
N CYS A 734 25.24 -16.38 42.71
CA CYS A 734 24.61 -17.54 42.07
C CYS A 734 25.27 -18.87 42.50
N LYS A 735 24.81 -19.45 43.62
CA LYS A 735 25.30 -20.70 44.19
C LYS A 735 24.11 -21.51 44.70
N ASP A 736 24.15 -22.82 44.43
CA ASP A 736 23.20 -23.74 45.07
C ASP A 736 23.34 -23.66 46.59
N ARG A 737 22.20 -23.66 47.27
CA ARG A 737 22.13 -23.72 48.73
C ARG A 737 22.89 -24.94 49.23
N LYS A 738 23.86 -24.71 50.11
CA LYS A 738 24.62 -25.78 50.77
C LYS A 738 23.77 -26.42 51.87
N GLY A 739 23.82 -27.75 51.98
CA GLY A 739 23.11 -28.51 53.03
C GLY A 739 21.76 -29.06 52.58
N LYS A 740 20.99 -29.58 53.56
CA LYS A 740 19.63 -30.11 53.32
C LYS A 740 18.58 -29.10 53.80
N PHE A 741 17.58 -28.82 52.98
CA PHE A 741 16.44 -27.94 53.27
C PHE A 741 15.12 -28.72 53.28
N ASP A 742 14.09 -28.14 53.90
CA ASP A 742 12.80 -28.80 54.10
C ASP A 742 12.01 -28.91 52.79
N TRP A 743 11.58 -30.13 52.48
CA TRP A 743 10.87 -30.46 51.24
C TRP A 743 9.47 -31.01 51.55
N SER A 744 8.44 -30.38 50.99
CA SER A 744 7.02 -30.73 51.16
C SER A 744 6.50 -31.56 49.97
N GLY A 745 7.00 -32.79 49.85
CA GLY A 745 6.48 -33.75 48.86
C GLY A 745 5.39 -34.69 49.38
N ASN A 746 5.13 -34.70 50.69
CA ASN A 746 4.03 -35.37 51.39
C ASN A 746 4.16 -35.06 52.90
N SER A 747 3.09 -35.28 53.67
CA SER A 747 2.80 -34.92 55.08
C SER A 747 3.87 -35.20 56.17
N LYS A 748 5.10 -35.56 55.82
CA LYS A 748 6.26 -35.61 56.72
C LYS A 748 7.37 -34.72 56.16
N LYS A 749 7.64 -33.58 56.80
CA LYS A 749 8.73 -32.64 56.49
C LYS A 749 10.06 -33.40 56.45
N ARG A 750 10.58 -33.68 55.25
CA ARG A 750 11.83 -34.42 55.05
C ARG A 750 12.87 -33.49 54.42
N LYS A 751 14.07 -33.47 54.99
CA LYS A 751 15.17 -32.63 54.47
C LYS A 751 15.84 -33.21 53.21
N ARG A 752 16.08 -32.39 52.19
CA ARG A 752 16.66 -32.75 50.87
C ARG A 752 17.70 -31.73 50.42
N ASN A 753 18.63 -32.12 49.54
CA ASN A 753 19.67 -31.24 49.02
C ASN A 753 19.58 -31.08 47.48
N CYS A 754 20.26 -30.06 46.93
CA CYS A 754 20.20 -29.72 45.51
C CYS A 754 20.62 -30.86 44.56
N ARG A 755 21.56 -31.72 45.00
CA ARG A 755 21.96 -32.91 44.24
C ARG A 755 20.81 -33.91 44.08
N TRP A 756 20.04 -34.13 45.14
CA TRP A 756 18.88 -35.03 45.10
C TRP A 756 17.75 -34.45 44.25
N ILE A 757 17.49 -33.14 44.35
CA ILE A 757 16.46 -32.43 43.56
C ILE A 757 16.71 -32.54 42.06
N ALA A 758 17.95 -32.25 41.63
CA ALA A 758 18.34 -32.39 40.23
C ALA A 758 18.26 -33.86 39.78
N LYS A 759 18.76 -34.81 40.57
CA LYS A 759 18.72 -36.25 40.23
C LYS A 759 17.28 -36.78 40.10
N LYS A 760 16.33 -36.25 40.86
CA LYS A 760 14.91 -36.66 40.80
C LYS A 760 14.05 -35.79 39.89
N LYS A 761 14.66 -34.84 39.15
CA LYS A 761 14.01 -33.91 38.22
C LYS A 761 12.85 -33.13 38.88
N LYS A 762 13.08 -32.58 40.08
CA LYS A 762 12.04 -31.87 40.86
C LYS A 762 12.27 -30.35 40.96
N CYS A 763 13.02 -29.76 40.03
CA CYS A 763 13.41 -28.36 40.05
C CYS A 763 12.24 -27.35 39.95
N GLY A 764 11.15 -27.69 39.24
CA GLY A 764 9.97 -26.80 39.09
C GLY A 764 8.95 -26.83 40.22
N LYS A 765 9.17 -27.64 41.27
CA LYS A 765 8.25 -27.79 42.41
C LYS A 765 8.54 -26.75 43.50
N THR A 766 7.61 -26.57 44.42
CA THR A 766 7.72 -25.68 45.56
C THR A 766 8.23 -26.42 46.81
N ASP A 767 8.91 -25.70 47.69
CA ASP A 767 9.40 -26.22 48.96
C ASP A 767 8.34 -26.14 50.07
N GLY A 768 8.73 -26.48 51.30
CA GLY A 768 7.84 -26.47 52.47
C GLY A 768 7.25 -25.11 52.83
N ASN A 769 7.80 -24.03 52.28
CA ASN A 769 7.39 -22.64 52.51
C ASN A 769 6.70 -22.04 51.27
N GLY A 770 6.45 -22.83 50.23
CA GLY A 770 5.79 -22.39 49.00
C GLY A 770 6.72 -21.78 47.95
N GLU A 771 8.04 -21.74 48.19
CA GLU A 771 9.00 -21.13 47.26
C GLU A 771 9.47 -22.13 46.19
N LYS A 772 9.68 -21.67 44.95
CA LYS A 772 10.17 -22.53 43.87
C LYS A 772 11.58 -23.05 44.17
N VAL A 773 11.75 -24.36 44.10
CA VAL A 773 12.98 -25.02 44.57
C VAL A 773 14.20 -24.72 43.70
N TRP A 774 14.00 -24.36 42.44
CA TRP A 774 15.11 -23.89 41.60
C TRP A 774 15.74 -22.60 42.14
N ARG A 775 15.06 -21.78 42.95
CA ARG A 775 15.66 -20.62 43.63
C ARG A 775 16.71 -21.02 44.67
N HIS A 776 16.49 -22.15 45.34
CA HIS A 776 17.47 -22.72 46.27
C HIS A 776 18.60 -23.47 45.54
N CYS A 777 18.36 -23.94 44.32
CA CYS A 777 19.28 -24.82 43.58
C CYS A 777 19.47 -24.43 42.10
N PRO A 778 19.79 -23.16 41.78
CA PRO A 778 19.73 -22.65 40.41
C PRO A 778 20.76 -23.32 39.49
N LYS A 779 21.98 -23.61 39.98
CA LYS A 779 23.05 -24.22 39.19
C LYS A 779 22.78 -25.68 38.86
N LYS A 780 22.36 -26.50 39.84
CA LYS A 780 22.06 -27.93 39.58
C LYS A 780 20.77 -28.15 38.82
N CYS A 781 19.89 -27.16 38.80
CA CYS A 781 18.66 -27.18 38.02
C CYS A 781 18.77 -26.53 36.64
N GLY A 782 19.92 -25.93 36.30
CA GLY A 782 20.18 -25.37 34.97
C GLY A 782 19.47 -24.05 34.68
N TYR A 783 19.08 -23.29 35.72
CA TYR A 783 18.41 -21.99 35.56
C TYR A 783 19.43 -20.84 35.65
N SER A 784 19.22 -19.80 34.84
CA SER A 784 19.99 -18.55 34.91
C SER A 784 19.62 -17.76 36.16
N CYS A 785 20.61 -17.11 36.78
CA CYS A 785 20.43 -16.32 37.99
C CYS A 785 19.83 -14.93 37.75
N SER A 786 19.49 -14.56 36.50
CA SER A 786 18.71 -13.36 36.17
C SER A 786 17.20 -13.50 36.41
N ALA A 787 16.73 -14.65 36.92
CA ALA A 787 15.34 -14.91 37.25
C ALA A 787 15.03 -14.99 38.77
N ILE A 788 16.02 -14.78 39.64
CA ILE A 788 15.88 -14.90 41.11
C ILE A 788 15.35 -13.61 41.71
#